data_AF-A0A524H1I6-F1
#
_entry.id   AF-A0A524H1I6-F1
#
_cell.length_a   1.000
_cell.length_b   1.000
_cell.length_c   1.000
_cell.angle_alpha   90.00
_cell.angle_beta   90.00
_cell.angle_gamma   90.00
#
_symmetry.space_group_name_H-M   'P 1'
#
loop_
_entity.id
_entity.type
_entity.pdbx_description
1 polymer ?
#
loop_
_entity_poly.entity_id
_entity_poly.type
_entity_poly.pdbx_seq_one_letter_code
_entity_poly.pdbx_strand_id
1 'polypeptide(L)'
;EFEVYADDYEANRHFFLAHHFRDIYNDALKNLPAVSTGLNISRIEVWITNKTSSYDETRNIVAFADLAENSSHIYNKVPAFQASPGAVRFPDNAANQLYEQLQSTYTSMRDVDQVTTAFSSLYPGFQIGRDFEKIENARKLNDREYTLNSQLGYISLNTSLNTDEVLAIAYEYTLNGQVYKVGEFSTDGITAPQTLILKLLKGTTLSPKYPTWNLMMKNIYSLGSGRLERGDFQLNILYEDDKTGNSINYLPEGKIANKILLQVLGLDNLNSQLDRESDGYFDFIDGITINVSRGKIIFPVTEPFGSYLRSKIGDNLIAEKYVFQELYDSTQTIARQMAERNKFKMTGQYTSESGSEIRLNATNIPAGSIIVTAGGVTLNENTDYTVDYNMGVVTIINSALIESQTPIKVSLESNQFFGFQTKTLIGTHLDYRLSNNFNIGGTILHLNERPYTQKVNFGEEPISNTIWGLNTSYRGESQLLTKLIDKIPLLETKTPSSISFNGEFAQLIPGHSRAISNAGNSYIDDFESSEIPLDLKSFNAWSISSIPQGQDQLFPEAILNNNLTSGNNRAKIAWYVIDPLFLRNGSSTPTHIKQDPATQSSHFVREIYENEIFPNRESTSGIPTTISILNVAYYPEEKGPYNYDTDPNPYSRGMNSNGGLNDPQSRWGGIMREVLTSDFETANIQYIEFWLMDPFVEDPTHQGGDLFFNLGNISEDILRDSRKSVENGLPGSPDLQNIDTTSWGRVPTVQSVVHAFDNSSESRMYQDVGLDGLRNQDEQAFFIEYLQRAQNITNSEVYTDILKDPSNDDFHYFRGSDYDFSQLGILNRYKRYNGQDGNSPTSEMSTESYPTSGSTLPDMEDINRDNTLSETESYYQYKVSLRPENMQVGSNFIVDMIEPTVKLANGIESKVKWYQFKIPITDYQRTVGVISDFKSIRFMRMFLKNFTDPIVMRLAELNLVRAEWRKYNITFMEGGERITIPEPEDGTFEISSVSIEDNAGKQPVNYVLPPGFDRVVDPQNPQLRQLDEQSMVLKVQDLA
;
A
#
# COMPACT_ATOMS: atom_id res chain seq x y z
N GLU A 1 -9.43 11.79 26.41
CA GLU A 1 -8.61 10.65 26.87
C GLU A 1 -7.96 10.00 25.66
N PHE A 2 -6.83 9.33 25.83
CA PHE A 2 -6.15 8.60 24.76
C PHE A 2 -5.56 7.29 25.26
N GLU A 3 -5.44 6.33 24.35
CA GLU A 3 -4.70 5.08 24.51
C GLU A 3 -3.89 4.85 23.23
N VAL A 4 -2.60 4.60 23.35
CA VAL A 4 -1.66 4.37 22.23
C VAL A 4 -0.74 3.22 22.60
N TYR A 5 -0.61 2.18 21.76
CA TYR A 5 0.29 1.06 22.03
C TYR A 5 1.73 1.39 21.63
N ALA A 6 2.70 0.66 22.17
CA ALA A 6 4.12 0.88 21.86
C ALA A 6 4.45 0.60 20.38
N ASP A 7 3.68 -0.25 19.70
CA ASP A 7 3.82 -0.53 18.28
C ASP A 7 3.23 0.57 17.36
N ASP A 8 2.40 1.48 17.88
CA ASP A 8 1.77 2.59 17.15
C ASP A 8 2.68 3.82 16.97
N TYR A 9 3.99 3.60 16.87
CA TYR A 9 4.93 4.68 16.56
C TYR A 9 4.70 5.24 15.15
N GLU A 10 5.03 6.51 14.94
CA GLU A 10 4.89 7.16 13.62
C GLU A 10 5.99 6.72 12.64
N ALA A 11 5.76 5.61 11.93
CA ALA A 11 6.65 5.11 10.88
C ALA A 11 6.78 6.07 9.68
N ASN A 12 7.91 5.99 8.95
CA ASN A 12 8.18 6.73 7.71
C ASN A 12 8.03 8.26 7.79
N ARG A 13 8.15 8.84 8.99
CA ARG A 13 7.92 10.28 9.22
C ARG A 13 9.05 11.00 9.93
N HIS A 14 9.76 10.32 10.82
CA HIS A 14 10.77 10.90 11.69
C HIS A 14 12.14 10.27 11.42
N PHE A 15 13.15 11.10 11.12
CA PHE A 15 14.47 10.60 10.71
C PHE A 15 15.61 11.40 11.32
N PHE A 16 16.59 10.71 11.91
CA PHE A 16 17.90 11.27 12.22
C PHE A 16 18.64 11.61 10.93
N LEU A 17 19.44 12.68 10.94
CA LEU A 17 20.16 13.12 9.72
C LEU A 17 21.43 12.30 9.42
N ALA A 18 21.96 11.60 10.43
CA ALA A 18 23.12 10.71 10.34
C ALA A 18 23.15 9.76 11.55
N HIS A 19 23.88 8.65 11.45
CA HIS A 19 24.01 7.70 12.56
C HIS A 19 24.66 8.34 13.80
N HIS A 20 25.58 9.29 13.59
CA HIS A 20 26.18 10.04 14.69
C HIS A 20 25.15 10.72 15.59
N PHE A 21 24.10 11.34 15.03
CA PHE A 21 23.06 12.03 15.80
C PHE A 21 22.19 11.05 16.58
N ARG A 22 21.92 9.87 16.00
CA ARG A 22 21.25 8.76 16.69
C ARG A 22 22.05 8.30 17.91
N ASP A 23 23.36 8.08 17.75
CA ASP A 23 24.20 7.55 18.82
C ASP A 23 24.32 8.48 20.02
N ILE A 24 24.37 9.80 19.78
CA ILE A 24 24.49 10.79 20.85
C ILE A 24 23.14 11.17 21.47
N TYR A 25 22.01 10.79 20.88
CA TYR A 25 20.67 11.25 21.28
C TYR A 25 20.37 10.97 22.77
N ASN A 26 20.65 9.76 23.23
CA ASN A 26 20.39 9.36 24.62
C ASN A 26 21.27 10.14 25.62
N ASP A 27 22.54 10.36 25.28
CA ASP A 27 23.46 11.10 26.12
C ASP A 27 23.16 12.61 26.13
N ALA A 28 22.76 13.16 24.98
CA ALA A 28 22.38 14.55 24.80
C ALA A 28 21.23 14.95 25.74
N LEU A 29 20.28 14.05 25.96
CA LEU A 29 19.06 14.26 26.76
C LEU A 29 19.16 13.73 28.19
N LYS A 30 20.33 13.22 28.63
CA LYS A 30 20.51 12.67 29.97
C LYS A 30 20.32 13.68 31.11
N ASN A 31 20.53 14.96 30.84
CA ASN A 31 20.50 16.04 31.82
C ASN A 31 19.42 17.09 31.48
N LEU A 32 18.18 16.61 31.26
CA LEU A 32 17.02 17.50 31.13
C LEU A 32 16.96 18.53 32.28
N PRO A 33 16.49 19.76 32.02
CA PRO A 33 15.97 20.26 30.75
C PRO A 33 17.04 20.72 29.72
N ALA A 34 18.33 20.66 30.06
CA ALA A 34 19.41 21.14 29.19
C ALA A 34 19.84 20.09 28.16
N VAL A 35 19.84 20.46 26.87
CA VAL A 35 20.35 19.61 25.77
C VAL A 35 21.87 19.77 25.66
N SER A 36 22.61 18.67 25.78
CA SER A 36 24.07 18.66 25.95
C SER A 36 24.87 18.25 24.70
N THR A 37 24.51 18.78 23.53
CA THR A 37 25.20 18.48 22.25
C THR A 37 26.21 19.55 21.82
N GLY A 38 25.91 20.84 22.04
CA GLY A 38 26.64 21.95 21.41
C GLY A 38 26.46 22.02 19.88
N LEU A 39 25.52 21.23 19.33
CA LEU A 39 25.16 21.16 17.93
C LEU A 39 24.14 22.24 17.59
N ASN A 40 24.31 22.90 16.45
CA ASN A 40 23.26 23.72 15.85
C ASN A 40 23.30 23.60 14.32
N ILE A 41 22.23 23.06 13.73
CA ILE A 41 22.04 22.98 12.28
C ILE A 41 21.66 24.36 11.75
N SER A 42 22.47 24.91 10.86
CA SER A 42 22.30 26.25 10.29
C SER A 42 21.41 26.24 9.05
N ARG A 43 21.51 25.18 8.23
CA ARG A 43 20.80 25.06 6.95
C ARG A 43 20.53 23.60 6.62
N ILE A 44 19.39 23.31 6.00
CA ILE A 44 19.02 22.00 5.48
C ILE A 44 18.23 22.15 4.18
N GLU A 45 18.42 21.20 3.26
CA GLU A 45 17.54 20.98 2.11
C GLU A 45 17.09 19.52 2.15
N VAL A 46 15.78 19.29 2.04
CA VAL A 46 15.16 17.97 2.08
C VAL A 46 14.54 17.68 0.73
N TRP A 47 14.83 16.53 0.15
CA TRP A 47 14.45 16.13 -1.19
C TRP A 47 13.69 14.80 -1.16
N ILE A 48 12.60 14.72 -1.91
CA ILE A 48 11.76 13.52 -2.03
C ILE A 48 11.48 13.16 -3.50
N THR A 49 11.06 11.92 -3.75
CA THR A 49 10.51 11.49 -5.05
C THR A 49 9.30 12.37 -5.44
N ASN A 50 9.17 12.73 -6.71
CA ASN A 50 8.17 13.68 -7.19
C ASN A 50 6.96 12.98 -7.83
N LYS A 51 6.01 12.57 -7.00
CA LYS A 51 4.73 11.98 -7.46
C LYS A 51 3.66 12.99 -7.87
N THR A 52 3.83 14.25 -7.50
CA THR A 52 2.81 15.29 -7.71
C THR A 52 3.00 16.09 -9.00
N SER A 53 3.98 15.71 -9.85
CA SER A 53 4.40 16.45 -11.04
C SER A 53 4.55 17.96 -10.76
N SER A 54 5.19 18.29 -9.62
CA SER A 54 5.48 19.67 -9.24
C SER A 54 6.90 20.00 -9.65
N TYR A 55 7.08 21.00 -10.53
CA TYR A 55 8.37 21.33 -11.14
C TYR A 55 9.07 22.54 -10.51
N ASP A 56 8.51 23.07 -9.42
CA ASP A 56 9.12 24.17 -8.67
C ASP A 56 10.32 23.64 -7.87
N GLU A 57 11.53 24.16 -8.16
CA GLU A 57 12.80 23.77 -7.52
C GLU A 57 13.16 22.27 -7.61
N THR A 58 12.89 21.58 -8.74
CA THR A 58 13.30 20.18 -8.92
C THR A 58 14.77 20.02 -9.33
N ARG A 59 15.38 18.88 -8.94
CA ARG A 59 16.76 18.52 -9.30
C ARG A 59 16.91 17.03 -9.50
N ASN A 60 17.82 16.65 -10.41
CA ASN A 60 18.34 15.29 -10.43
C ASN A 60 19.26 15.09 -9.21
N ILE A 61 19.13 13.97 -8.52
CA ILE A 61 19.90 13.67 -7.31
C ILE A 61 20.40 12.23 -7.32
N VAL A 62 21.56 12.02 -6.69
CA VAL A 62 22.02 10.70 -6.30
C VAL A 62 22.25 10.72 -4.79
N ALA A 63 21.46 9.92 -4.08
CA ALA A 63 21.45 9.87 -2.63
C ALA A 63 22.20 8.62 -2.15
N PHE A 64 23.13 8.78 -1.22
CA PHE A 64 24.02 7.70 -0.78
C PHE A 64 23.83 7.38 0.71
N ALA A 65 23.77 6.10 1.06
CA ALA A 65 23.58 5.64 2.43
C ALA A 65 24.79 5.99 3.32
N ASP A 66 26.01 5.84 2.81
CA ASP A 66 27.24 6.04 3.59
C ASP A 66 27.87 7.43 3.44
N LEU A 67 27.22 8.36 2.74
CA LEU A 67 27.79 9.71 2.56
C LEU A 67 28.03 10.36 3.92
N ALA A 68 29.25 10.88 4.13
CA ALA A 68 29.65 11.56 5.35
C ALA A 68 29.52 10.73 6.64
N GLU A 69 29.31 9.41 6.56
CA GLU A 69 29.31 8.55 7.74
C GLU A 69 30.75 8.29 8.20
N ASN A 70 30.95 8.26 9.52
CA ASN A 70 32.25 7.99 10.12
C ASN A 70 32.63 6.50 10.02
N SER A 71 33.89 6.18 10.36
CA SER A 71 34.45 4.83 10.21
C SER A 71 33.67 3.68 10.87
N SER A 72 32.82 3.95 11.87
CA SER A 72 32.01 2.91 12.52
C SER A 72 30.65 2.67 11.84
N HIS A 73 30.29 3.50 10.85
CA HIS A 73 28.99 3.47 10.15
C HIS A 73 29.14 3.50 8.63
N ILE A 74 30.24 2.95 8.10
CA ILE A 74 30.41 2.68 6.66
C ILE A 74 30.03 1.22 6.43
N TYR A 75 28.96 0.99 5.66
CA TYR A 75 28.37 -0.34 5.48
C TYR A 75 28.74 -0.98 4.13
N ASN A 76 29.03 -0.16 3.12
CA ASN A 76 29.54 -0.64 1.84
C ASN A 76 30.95 -1.22 2.00
N LYS A 77 31.29 -2.20 1.16
CA LYS A 77 32.58 -2.93 1.21
C LYS A 77 33.62 -2.42 0.22
N VAL A 78 33.39 -1.27 -0.41
CA VAL A 78 34.29 -0.71 -1.43
C VAL A 78 35.50 -0.10 -0.72
N PRO A 79 36.73 -0.60 -0.93
CA PRO A 79 37.91 -0.13 -0.20
C PRO A 79 38.18 1.37 -0.41
N ALA A 80 37.89 1.90 -1.60
CA ALA A 80 38.12 3.30 -1.95
C ALA A 80 37.15 4.29 -1.26
N PHE A 81 36.05 3.80 -0.67
CA PHE A 81 35.06 4.64 0.00
C PHE A 81 35.24 4.69 1.52
N GLN A 82 36.19 3.92 2.06
CA GLN A 82 36.41 3.80 3.49
C GLN A 82 37.03 5.08 4.08
N ALA A 83 36.95 5.23 5.40
CA ALA A 83 37.59 6.35 6.08
C ALA A 83 39.12 6.20 6.11
N SER A 84 39.83 7.32 5.92
CA SER A 84 41.29 7.36 6.12
C SER A 84 41.66 7.30 7.61
N PRO A 85 42.83 6.75 7.98
CA PRO A 85 43.30 6.79 9.37
C PRO A 85 43.38 8.23 9.91
N GLY A 86 42.68 8.50 11.02
CA GLY A 86 42.62 9.84 11.62
C GLY A 86 41.54 10.76 11.01
N ALA A 87 40.62 10.23 10.20
CA ALA A 87 39.51 10.98 9.64
C ALA A 87 38.61 11.64 10.71
N VAL A 88 37.85 12.64 10.27
CA VAL A 88 36.90 13.39 11.10
C VAL A 88 35.86 12.43 11.69
N ARG A 89 35.62 12.54 13.00
CA ARG A 89 34.66 11.66 13.72
C ARG A 89 33.20 12.08 13.51
N PHE A 90 32.98 13.35 13.19
CA PHE A 90 31.66 13.95 12.99
C PHE A 90 31.23 13.86 11.54
N PRO A 91 29.90 13.83 11.26
CA PRO A 91 29.40 13.80 9.89
C PRO A 91 29.90 14.99 9.08
N ASP A 92 30.69 14.72 8.05
CA ASP A 92 31.23 15.70 7.12
C ASP A 92 31.53 15.02 5.79
N ASN A 93 31.45 15.73 4.68
CA ASN A 93 31.80 15.19 3.37
C ASN A 93 33.23 14.59 3.34
N ALA A 94 34.14 15.05 4.20
CA ALA A 94 35.50 14.50 4.34
C ALA A 94 35.64 13.40 5.42
N ALA A 95 34.55 12.96 6.07
CA ALA A 95 34.59 11.90 7.09
C ALA A 95 34.98 10.52 6.51
N ASN A 96 34.68 10.30 5.23
CA ASN A 96 35.12 9.15 4.47
C ASN A 96 35.52 9.56 3.04
N GLN A 97 36.02 8.61 2.26
CA GLN A 97 36.53 8.89 0.91
C GLN A 97 35.45 8.86 -0.18
N LEU A 98 34.18 8.54 0.16
CA LEU A 98 33.11 8.43 -0.84
C LEU A 98 32.92 9.74 -1.62
N TYR A 99 32.77 10.88 -0.93
CA TYR A 99 32.54 12.16 -1.58
C TYR A 99 33.71 12.57 -2.50
N GLU A 100 34.95 12.38 -2.05
CA GLU A 100 36.15 12.66 -2.84
C GLU A 100 36.21 11.78 -4.10
N GLN A 101 35.93 10.48 -3.98
CA GLN A 101 35.91 9.55 -5.12
C GLN A 101 34.79 9.88 -6.11
N LEU A 102 33.62 10.31 -5.63
CA LEU A 102 32.54 10.79 -6.46
C LEU A 102 32.97 12.01 -7.30
N GLN A 103 33.73 12.93 -6.71
CA GLN A 103 34.21 14.12 -7.41
C GLN A 103 35.43 13.91 -8.32
N SER A 104 36.14 12.78 -8.20
CA SER A 104 37.41 12.53 -8.92
C SER A 104 37.34 11.35 -9.88
N THR A 105 36.98 10.17 -9.39
CA THR A 105 36.98 8.92 -10.16
C THR A 105 35.65 8.68 -10.87
N TYR A 106 34.53 8.98 -10.20
CA TYR A 106 33.19 8.62 -10.67
C TYR A 106 32.42 9.78 -11.30
N THR A 107 33.09 10.84 -11.76
CA THR A 107 32.48 12.13 -12.18
C THR A 107 31.38 12.02 -13.25
N SER A 108 31.32 10.91 -13.99
CA SER A 108 30.24 10.65 -14.96
C SER A 108 28.86 10.59 -14.31
N MET A 109 28.76 10.24 -13.02
CA MET A 109 27.49 10.23 -12.25
C MET A 109 26.80 11.60 -12.16
N ARG A 110 27.49 12.69 -12.54
CA ARG A 110 26.91 14.03 -12.67
C ARG A 110 25.86 14.09 -13.76
N ASP A 111 25.97 13.21 -14.75
CA ASP A 111 24.87 12.90 -15.66
C ASP A 111 24.04 11.78 -15.03
N VAL A 112 22.75 12.06 -14.79
CA VAL A 112 21.81 11.17 -14.10
C VAL A 112 21.68 9.82 -14.82
N ASP A 113 21.83 9.84 -16.14
CA ASP A 113 21.68 8.66 -16.99
C ASP A 113 22.95 7.78 -17.01
N GLN A 114 24.09 8.34 -16.59
CA GLN A 114 25.36 7.60 -16.51
C GLN A 114 25.60 7.01 -15.11
N VAL A 115 24.73 7.24 -14.14
CA VAL A 115 24.92 6.81 -12.73
C VAL A 115 25.06 5.29 -12.63
N THR A 116 24.16 4.52 -13.24
CA THR A 116 24.19 3.05 -13.21
C THR A 116 25.47 2.52 -13.86
N THR A 117 25.85 3.08 -15.02
CA THR A 117 27.08 2.73 -15.73
C THR A 117 28.34 3.08 -14.92
N ALA A 118 28.36 4.23 -14.26
CA ALA A 118 29.48 4.70 -13.45
C ALA A 118 29.83 3.72 -12.31
N PHE A 119 28.81 3.09 -11.71
CA PHE A 119 28.98 2.16 -10.59
C PHE A 119 28.95 0.69 -10.98
N SER A 120 28.68 0.35 -12.25
CA SER A 120 28.61 -1.03 -12.75
C SER A 120 29.82 -1.90 -12.35
N SER A 121 31.04 -1.33 -12.39
CA SER A 121 32.28 -2.01 -12.01
C SER A 121 32.39 -2.38 -10.52
N LEU A 122 31.55 -1.79 -9.67
CA LEU A 122 31.52 -2.05 -8.23
C LEU A 122 30.49 -3.12 -7.83
N TYR A 123 29.69 -3.61 -8.77
CA TYR A 123 28.74 -4.70 -8.52
C TYR A 123 29.47 -6.00 -8.12
N PRO A 124 28.99 -6.78 -7.14
CA PRO A 124 27.80 -6.55 -6.29
C PRO A 124 28.09 -5.78 -4.98
N GLY A 125 29.33 -5.30 -4.79
CA GLY A 125 29.77 -4.62 -3.57
C GLY A 125 29.19 -3.22 -3.36
N PHE A 126 28.64 -2.61 -4.40
CA PHE A 126 27.93 -1.33 -4.38
C PHE A 126 26.75 -1.37 -5.36
N GLN A 127 25.52 -1.20 -4.88
CA GLN A 127 24.30 -1.46 -5.65
C GLN A 127 23.21 -0.40 -5.38
N ILE A 128 22.43 -0.10 -6.43
CA ILE A 128 21.22 0.72 -6.32
C ILE A 128 20.19 0.02 -5.42
N GLY A 129 19.40 0.80 -4.68
CA GLY A 129 18.40 0.30 -3.71
C GLY A 129 18.96 -0.08 -2.34
N ARG A 130 20.27 -0.40 -2.22
CA ARG A 130 20.96 -0.66 -0.95
C ARG A 130 21.88 0.48 -0.54
N ASP A 131 22.84 0.82 -1.42
CA ASP A 131 23.93 1.73 -1.09
C ASP A 131 23.68 3.15 -1.61
N PHE A 132 22.92 3.26 -2.71
CA PHE A 132 22.51 4.54 -3.28
C PHE A 132 21.15 4.45 -3.97
N GLU A 133 20.53 5.61 -4.18
CA GLU A 133 19.32 5.79 -4.97
C GLU A 133 19.55 6.91 -6.00
N LYS A 134 19.08 6.68 -7.23
CA LYS A 134 19.04 7.68 -8.31
C LYS A 134 17.61 8.19 -8.40
N ILE A 135 17.42 9.51 -8.40
CA ILE A 135 16.11 10.12 -8.64
C ILE A 135 16.24 11.23 -9.65
N GLU A 136 15.42 11.16 -10.69
CA GLU A 136 15.18 12.28 -11.59
C GLU A 136 14.10 13.20 -11.03
N ASN A 137 14.27 14.52 -11.19
CA ASN A 137 13.26 15.49 -10.76
C ASN A 137 12.82 15.38 -9.30
N ALA A 138 13.72 15.01 -8.40
CA ALA A 138 13.43 15.06 -6.98
C ALA A 138 12.95 16.45 -6.59
N ARG A 139 11.87 16.49 -5.81
CA ARG A 139 11.23 17.71 -5.37
C ARG A 139 11.84 18.12 -4.03
N LYS A 140 12.20 19.39 -3.91
CA LYS A 140 12.60 19.98 -2.63
C LYS A 140 11.37 20.26 -1.77
N LEU A 141 11.42 19.85 -0.51
CA LEU A 141 10.39 20.17 0.46
C LEU A 141 10.56 21.59 0.99
N ASN A 142 9.44 22.29 1.14
CA ASN A 142 9.41 23.61 1.76
C ASN A 142 9.46 23.51 3.29
N ASP A 143 9.91 24.56 3.97
CA ASP A 143 10.01 24.61 5.44
C ASP A 143 8.67 24.44 6.18
N ARG A 144 7.54 24.51 5.46
CA ARG A 144 6.21 24.24 6.01
C ARG A 144 5.85 22.76 6.02
N GLU A 145 6.57 21.92 5.28
CA GLU A 145 6.25 20.51 5.03
C GLU A 145 7.00 19.55 5.96
N TYR A 146 8.01 20.05 6.66
CA TYR A 146 8.75 19.32 7.69
C TYR A 146 9.11 20.26 8.84
N THR A 147 9.47 19.69 9.99
CA THR A 147 10.08 20.40 11.11
C THR A 147 11.47 19.86 11.38
N LEU A 148 12.40 20.75 11.73
CA LEU A 148 13.78 20.43 12.05
C LEU A 148 14.04 20.63 13.54
N ASN A 149 14.62 19.63 14.22
CA ASN A 149 15.23 19.83 15.52
C ASN A 149 16.74 20.11 15.33
N SER A 150 17.12 21.39 15.38
CA SER A 150 18.48 21.82 15.07
C SER A 150 19.53 21.43 16.12
N GLN A 151 19.10 21.09 17.34
CA GLN A 151 19.98 20.75 18.46
C GLN A 151 20.24 19.24 18.60
N LEU A 152 19.28 18.42 18.15
CA LEU A 152 19.34 16.95 18.24
C LEU A 152 19.57 16.27 16.88
N GLY A 153 19.43 16.97 15.77
CA GLY A 153 19.79 16.46 14.44
C GLY A 153 18.81 15.44 13.87
N TYR A 154 17.52 15.78 13.86
CA TYR A 154 16.49 15.00 13.18
C TYR A 154 15.42 15.89 12.53
N ILE A 155 14.76 15.35 11.51
CA ILE A 155 13.59 15.96 10.85
C ILE A 155 12.33 15.16 11.13
N SER A 156 11.20 15.85 11.09
CA SER A 156 9.86 15.28 11.20
C SER A 156 8.99 15.80 10.06
N LEU A 157 8.60 14.91 9.15
CA LEU A 157 7.73 15.26 8.03
C LEU A 157 6.29 15.47 8.54
N ASN A 158 5.53 16.31 7.83
CA ASN A 158 4.12 16.53 8.16
C ASN A 158 3.24 15.36 7.74
N THR A 159 3.58 14.75 6.62
CA THR A 159 2.95 13.56 6.05
C THR A 159 3.91 12.39 6.15
N SER A 160 3.37 11.18 6.30
CA SER A 160 4.22 9.98 6.19
C SER A 160 4.62 9.81 4.73
N LEU A 161 5.85 9.37 4.50
CA LEU A 161 6.26 8.94 3.16
C LEU A 161 5.62 7.60 2.83
N ASN A 162 5.32 7.41 1.54
CA ASN A 162 4.95 6.10 1.01
C ASN A 162 6.16 5.15 1.05
N THR A 163 5.91 3.85 1.06
CA THR A 163 6.99 2.86 1.17
C THR A 163 7.98 2.92 0.01
N ASP A 164 7.51 3.31 -1.17
CA ASP A 164 8.29 3.45 -2.41
C ASP A 164 8.95 4.82 -2.61
N GLU A 165 8.70 5.81 -1.74
CA GLU A 165 9.34 7.12 -1.82
C GLU A 165 10.73 7.14 -1.21
N VAL A 166 11.65 7.89 -1.83
CA VAL A 166 13.00 8.10 -1.34
C VAL A 166 13.08 9.43 -0.60
N LEU A 167 13.85 9.48 0.49
CA LEU A 167 14.14 10.69 1.26
C LEU A 167 15.65 10.94 1.31
N ALA A 168 16.06 12.10 0.80
CA ALA A 168 17.44 12.53 0.77
C ALA A 168 17.61 13.94 1.36
N ILE A 169 18.79 14.22 1.92
CA ILE A 169 19.08 15.51 2.55
C ILE A 169 20.47 16.04 2.18
N ALA A 170 20.62 17.36 2.25
CA ALA A 170 21.89 18.05 2.43
C ALA A 170 21.76 19.01 3.61
N TYR A 171 22.77 19.12 4.46
CA TYR A 171 22.72 20.00 5.62
C TYR A 171 24.10 20.54 6.03
N GLU A 172 24.07 21.66 6.71
CA GLU A 172 25.22 22.32 7.30
C GLU A 172 24.95 22.56 8.78
N TYR A 173 25.95 22.31 9.61
CA TYR A 173 25.82 22.50 11.04
C TYR A 173 27.10 23.05 11.66
N THR A 174 26.94 23.63 12.84
CA THR A 174 28.03 24.10 13.68
C THR A 174 28.15 23.24 14.92
N LEU A 175 29.38 22.83 15.22
CA LEU A 175 29.70 22.09 16.44
C LEU A 175 31.00 22.68 17.01
N ASN A 176 30.94 23.18 18.25
CA ASN A 176 32.08 23.79 18.93
C ASN A 176 32.79 24.90 18.13
N GLY A 177 32.03 25.66 17.33
CA GLY A 177 32.55 26.76 16.51
C GLY A 177 33.15 26.37 15.15
N GLN A 178 33.16 25.08 14.80
CA GLN A 178 33.52 24.59 13.47
C GLN A 178 32.27 24.29 12.65
N VAL A 179 32.30 24.63 11.35
CA VAL A 179 31.23 24.34 10.39
C VAL A 179 31.54 23.02 9.70
N TYR A 180 30.53 22.16 9.62
CA TYR A 180 30.58 20.86 8.94
C TYR A 180 29.46 20.80 7.91
N LYS A 181 29.71 20.08 6.82
CA LYS A 181 28.78 20.01 5.68
C LYS A 181 28.62 18.59 5.18
N VAL A 182 27.38 18.20 4.94
CA VAL A 182 27.01 16.88 4.40
C VAL A 182 26.13 17.05 3.16
N GLY A 183 26.57 16.46 2.06
CA GLY A 183 25.94 16.59 0.74
C GLY A 183 26.22 17.92 0.06
N GLU A 184 25.44 18.20 -0.97
CA GLU A 184 25.52 19.39 -1.81
C GLU A 184 24.17 20.12 -1.83
N PHE A 185 24.21 21.44 -1.65
CA PHE A 185 23.02 22.28 -1.77
C PHE A 185 22.78 22.67 -3.23
N SER A 186 21.52 22.93 -3.56
CA SER A 186 21.12 23.48 -4.86
C SER A 186 21.87 24.78 -5.23
N THR A 187 22.34 25.54 -4.24
CA THR A 187 23.05 26.82 -4.41
C THR A 187 24.58 26.71 -4.48
N ASP A 188 25.17 25.51 -4.43
CA ASP A 188 26.62 25.33 -4.40
C ASP A 188 27.33 25.51 -5.76
N GLY A 189 26.61 25.97 -6.78
CA GLY A 189 27.16 26.20 -8.13
C GLY A 189 27.06 25.02 -9.08
N ILE A 190 26.40 23.92 -8.68
CA ILE A 190 26.07 22.79 -9.57
C ILE A 190 24.77 23.12 -10.30
N THR A 191 24.87 23.35 -11.61
CA THR A 191 23.74 23.76 -12.45
C THR A 191 22.96 22.55 -12.98
N ALA A 192 21.63 22.62 -12.97
CA ALA A 192 20.79 21.62 -13.64
C ALA A 192 21.18 21.53 -15.14
N PRO A 193 21.19 20.33 -15.75
CA PRO A 193 20.63 19.06 -15.25
C PRO A 193 21.58 18.20 -14.41
N GLN A 194 22.76 18.71 -14.00
CA GLN A 194 23.73 17.92 -13.25
C GLN A 194 23.18 17.44 -11.90
N THR A 195 23.50 16.19 -11.54
CA THR A 195 23.04 15.55 -10.30
C THR A 195 23.69 16.16 -9.06
N LEU A 196 22.90 16.34 -8.00
CA LEU A 196 23.39 16.65 -6.65
C LEU A 196 23.75 15.36 -5.90
N ILE A 197 24.85 15.38 -5.16
CA ILE A 197 25.22 14.31 -4.22
C ILE A 197 24.58 14.60 -2.87
N LEU A 198 23.69 13.71 -2.41
CA LEU A 198 22.94 13.87 -1.17
C LEU A 198 23.11 12.66 -0.23
N LYS A 199 22.77 12.85 1.05
CA LYS A 199 22.69 11.76 2.04
C LYS A 199 21.34 11.08 1.93
N LEU A 200 21.33 9.75 1.84
CA LEU A 200 20.12 8.94 1.86
C LEU A 200 19.66 8.70 3.31
N LEU A 201 18.40 9.01 3.62
CA LEU A 201 17.75 8.68 4.89
C LEU A 201 16.82 7.47 4.76
N LYS A 202 16.07 7.39 3.65
CA LYS A 202 15.16 6.29 3.30
C LYS A 202 15.26 6.04 1.80
N GLY A 203 15.50 4.80 1.38
CA GLY A 203 15.42 4.37 -0.02
C GLY A 203 14.08 3.72 -0.37
N THR A 204 13.97 3.23 -1.61
CA THR A 204 12.82 2.45 -2.09
C THR A 204 12.72 1.10 -1.37
N THR A 205 13.86 0.57 -0.90
CA THR A 205 13.92 -0.66 -0.09
C THR A 205 14.28 -0.31 1.35
N LEU A 206 13.30 -0.37 2.26
CA LEU A 206 13.48 -0.07 3.67
C LEU A 206 13.35 -1.35 4.51
N SER A 207 14.49 -1.96 4.84
CA SER A 207 14.57 -3.21 5.59
C SER A 207 15.44 -3.05 6.84
N PRO A 208 15.13 -3.75 7.96
CA PRO A 208 15.99 -3.78 9.15
C PRO A 208 17.42 -4.26 8.89
N LYS A 209 17.68 -4.93 7.76
CA LYS A 209 19.02 -5.35 7.35
C LYS A 209 19.89 -4.18 6.85
N TYR A 210 19.29 -3.04 6.52
CA TYR A 210 19.97 -1.88 5.96
C TYR A 210 20.15 -0.76 6.99
N PRO A 211 21.24 0.02 6.87
CA PRO A 211 21.56 1.05 7.86
C PRO A 211 20.55 2.21 7.89
N THR A 212 19.90 2.50 6.76
CA THR A 212 18.83 3.51 6.67
C THR A 212 17.65 3.22 7.61
N TRP A 213 17.41 1.94 7.97
CA TRP A 213 16.39 1.56 8.95
C TRP A 213 16.62 2.18 10.33
N ASN A 214 17.89 2.29 10.74
CA ASN A 214 18.27 2.82 12.05
C ASN A 214 18.12 4.35 12.11
N LEU A 215 18.15 5.03 10.97
CA LEU A 215 17.92 6.47 10.89
C LEU A 215 16.46 6.83 11.13
N MET A 216 15.51 5.92 10.85
CA MET A 216 14.10 6.12 11.18
C MET A 216 13.88 6.03 12.70
N MET A 217 13.36 7.11 13.28
CA MET A 217 13.02 7.21 14.69
C MET A 217 11.73 6.43 14.99
N LYS A 218 11.77 5.61 16.05
CA LYS A 218 10.67 4.73 16.48
C LYS A 218 10.26 5.00 17.93
N ASN A 219 10.42 6.25 18.33
CA ASN A 219 10.27 6.73 19.71
C ASN A 219 9.36 7.98 19.79
N ILE A 220 8.56 8.22 18.73
CA ILE A 220 7.63 9.34 18.60
C ILE A 220 6.23 8.78 18.34
N TYR A 221 5.27 9.24 19.13
CA TYR A 221 3.89 8.75 19.14
C TYR A 221 2.91 9.90 18.98
N SER A 222 1.92 9.73 18.11
CA SER A 222 0.88 10.74 17.86
C SER A 222 -0.29 10.58 18.82
N LEU A 223 -0.79 11.70 19.35
CA LEU A 223 -2.03 11.78 20.12
C LEU A 223 -3.22 12.28 19.28
N GLY A 224 -3.03 12.44 17.96
CA GLY A 224 -4.02 12.97 17.03
C GLY A 224 -3.73 14.41 16.59
N SER A 225 -4.75 15.10 16.07
CA SER A 225 -4.63 16.47 15.54
C SER A 225 -5.06 17.51 16.58
N GLY A 226 -4.12 18.33 17.04
CA GLY A 226 -4.44 19.48 17.89
C GLY A 226 -3.26 20.04 18.64
N ARG A 227 -3.35 21.32 19.00
CA ARG A 227 -2.41 21.95 19.92
C ARG A 227 -2.77 21.52 21.35
N LEU A 228 -1.80 21.01 22.08
CA LEU A 228 -1.98 20.53 23.45
C LEU A 228 -1.87 21.67 24.45
N GLU A 229 -2.63 21.58 25.54
CA GLU A 229 -2.45 22.45 26.70
C GLU A 229 -1.68 21.74 27.81
N ARG A 230 -0.77 22.45 28.48
CA ARG A 230 0.09 21.88 29.54
C ARG A 230 -0.70 21.53 30.81
N GLY A 231 -1.73 22.31 31.14
CA GLY A 231 -2.39 22.29 32.45
C GLY A 231 -2.99 20.94 32.85
N ASP A 232 -3.66 20.28 31.91
CA ASP A 232 -4.39 19.03 32.16
C ASP A 232 -3.76 17.81 31.47
N PHE A 233 -2.51 17.92 31.02
CA PHE A 233 -1.84 16.81 30.35
C PHE A 233 -1.41 15.75 31.36
N GLN A 234 -1.92 14.54 31.20
CA GLN A 234 -1.55 13.36 31.98
C GLN A 234 -1.12 12.25 31.03
N LEU A 235 0.03 11.64 31.31
CA LEU A 235 0.53 10.46 30.60
C LEU A 235 0.99 9.42 31.60
N ASN A 236 0.51 8.18 31.41
CA ASN A 236 1.01 7.00 32.09
C ASN A 236 1.50 5.99 31.07
N ILE A 237 2.57 5.28 31.43
CA ILE A 237 3.06 4.12 30.68
C ILE A 237 2.71 2.89 31.49
N LEU A 238 1.97 1.99 30.87
CA LEU A 238 1.49 0.76 31.47
C LEU A 238 2.08 -0.45 30.75
N TYR A 239 2.24 -1.53 31.49
CA TYR A 239 2.61 -2.86 31.01
C TYR A 239 1.48 -3.83 31.33
N GLU A 240 1.05 -4.62 30.36
CA GLU A 240 0.01 -5.64 30.54
C GLU A 240 0.61 -6.91 31.14
N ASP A 241 0.23 -7.22 32.38
CA ASP A 241 0.75 -8.37 33.11
C ASP A 241 -0.15 -9.60 32.91
N ASP A 242 0.36 -10.62 32.22
CA ASP A 242 -0.36 -11.86 31.92
C ASP A 242 -0.84 -12.61 33.17
N LYS A 243 -0.12 -12.47 34.30
CA LYS A 243 -0.45 -13.18 35.55
C LYS A 243 -1.71 -12.63 36.20
N THR A 244 -1.92 -11.31 36.12
CA THR A 244 -3.04 -10.64 36.77
C THR A 244 -4.14 -10.21 35.79
N GLY A 245 -3.84 -10.16 34.49
CA GLY A 245 -4.72 -9.60 33.46
C GLY A 245 -4.90 -8.08 33.57
N ASN A 246 -4.10 -7.41 34.40
CA ASN A 246 -4.20 -5.98 34.66
C ASN A 246 -3.02 -5.23 34.02
N SER A 247 -3.26 -3.97 33.65
CA SER A 247 -2.21 -3.05 33.23
C SER A 247 -1.58 -2.35 34.44
N ILE A 248 -0.27 -2.54 34.63
CA ILE A 248 0.50 -2.00 35.76
C ILE A 248 1.49 -0.92 35.28
N ASN A 249 1.74 0.11 36.08
CA ASN A 249 2.64 1.22 35.73
C ASN A 249 4.11 1.01 36.19
N TYR A 250 4.48 -0.22 36.57
CA TYR A 250 5.82 -0.62 37.00
C TYR A 250 6.10 -2.07 36.56
N LEU A 251 7.36 -2.50 36.55
CA LEU A 251 7.70 -3.92 36.38
C LEU A 251 7.93 -4.59 37.75
N PRO A 252 7.47 -5.84 37.97
CA PRO A 252 7.58 -6.51 39.27
C PRO A 252 8.96 -7.13 39.53
N GLU A 253 9.79 -7.33 38.50
CA GLU A 253 11.08 -8.01 38.55
C GLU A 253 12.25 -7.11 38.10
N GLY A 254 13.49 -7.52 38.41
CA GLY A 254 14.72 -6.85 37.98
C GLY A 254 15.15 -5.67 38.86
N LYS A 255 16.19 -4.94 38.42
CA LYS A 255 16.76 -3.81 39.18
C LYS A 255 15.81 -2.60 39.31
N ILE A 256 14.82 -2.53 38.43
CA ILE A 256 13.80 -1.47 38.38
C ILE A 256 12.48 -1.90 39.01
N ALA A 257 12.46 -3.01 39.75
CA ALA A 257 11.27 -3.51 40.40
C ALA A 257 10.57 -2.41 41.22
N ASN A 258 9.26 -2.26 41.00
CA ASN A 258 8.40 -1.27 41.67
C ASN A 258 8.74 0.21 41.42
N LYS A 259 9.48 0.52 40.35
CA LYS A 259 9.65 1.91 39.87
C LYS A 259 8.63 2.23 38.78
N ILE A 260 8.11 3.45 38.80
CA ILE A 260 7.17 3.94 37.79
C ILE A 260 7.88 3.93 36.42
N LEU A 261 7.22 3.35 35.41
CA LEU A 261 7.77 3.22 34.06
C LEU A 261 8.10 4.58 33.43
N LEU A 262 7.31 5.61 33.73
CA LEU A 262 7.56 6.99 33.32
C LEU A 262 8.97 7.47 33.73
N GLN A 263 9.35 7.22 34.98
CA GLN A 263 10.67 7.51 35.52
C GLN A 263 11.76 6.64 34.87
N VAL A 264 11.49 5.33 34.71
CA VAL A 264 12.46 4.39 34.12
C VAL A 264 12.82 4.80 32.68
N LEU A 265 11.81 5.19 31.90
CA LEU A 265 11.92 5.56 30.49
C LEU A 265 12.39 7.01 30.26
N GLY A 266 12.67 7.74 31.33
CA GLY A 266 13.26 9.07 31.28
C GLY A 266 12.28 10.20 30.98
N LEU A 267 10.98 9.95 31.14
CA LEU A 267 9.91 10.94 30.96
C LEU A 267 9.46 11.62 32.26
N ASP A 268 10.04 11.23 33.39
CA ASP A 268 9.82 11.82 34.73
C ASP A 268 11.18 11.90 35.46
N ASN A 269 11.92 12.97 35.18
CA ASN A 269 13.19 13.29 35.81
C ASN A 269 13.15 14.65 36.53
N LEU A 270 12.11 15.45 36.29
CA LEU A 270 11.99 16.81 36.79
C LEU A 270 10.73 16.96 37.65
N ASN A 271 10.78 17.93 38.56
CA ASN A 271 9.60 18.34 39.30
C ASN A 271 8.88 19.51 38.59
N SER A 272 7.76 19.95 39.15
CA SER A 272 7.03 21.14 38.65
C SER A 272 7.86 22.43 38.50
N GLN A 273 8.98 22.58 39.22
CA GLN A 273 9.92 23.71 39.15
C GLN A 273 11.04 23.50 38.12
N LEU A 274 11.05 22.36 37.41
CA LEU A 274 12.11 21.91 36.49
C LEU A 274 13.45 21.59 37.19
N ASP A 275 13.43 21.36 38.50
CA ASP A 275 14.57 20.81 39.24
C ASP A 275 14.65 19.30 39.02
N ARG A 276 15.85 18.73 39.09
CA ARG A 276 16.13 17.32 38.77
C ARG A 276 15.71 16.35 39.89
N GLU A 277 14.41 16.28 40.14
CA GLU A 277 13.78 15.36 41.08
C GLU A 277 12.50 14.80 40.45
N SER A 278 12.38 13.48 40.29
CA SER A 278 11.17 12.85 39.78
C SER A 278 9.99 13.06 40.74
N ASP A 279 8.84 13.49 40.24
CA ASP A 279 7.63 13.73 41.04
C ASP A 279 6.46 12.81 40.67
N GLY A 280 6.67 11.87 39.74
CA GLY A 280 5.66 10.91 39.28
C GLY A 280 4.77 11.42 38.15
N TYR A 281 4.98 12.66 37.69
CA TYR A 281 4.28 13.25 36.57
C TYR A 281 5.17 13.35 35.33
N PHE A 282 4.55 13.54 34.18
CA PHE A 282 5.26 13.65 32.92
C PHE A 282 5.98 14.99 32.79
N ASP A 283 7.27 14.94 32.46
CA ASP A 283 8.09 16.10 32.14
C ASP A 283 7.59 16.77 30.84
N PHE A 284 6.72 17.77 30.95
CA PHE A 284 6.17 18.47 29.77
C PHE A 284 7.13 19.53 29.23
N ILE A 285 8.03 19.16 28.30
CA ILE A 285 9.03 20.03 27.68
C ILE A 285 8.83 20.05 26.16
N ASP A 286 8.35 21.18 25.64
CA ASP A 286 8.10 21.34 24.21
C ASP A 286 9.39 21.19 23.39
N GLY A 287 9.29 20.43 22.30
CA GLY A 287 10.39 20.10 21.40
C GLY A 287 11.34 18.99 21.88
N ILE A 288 11.19 18.51 23.13
CA ILE A 288 12.05 17.45 23.70
C ILE A 288 11.25 16.21 24.07
N THR A 289 10.30 16.34 24.99
CA THR A 289 9.46 15.22 25.45
C THR A 289 8.07 15.25 24.81
N ILE A 290 7.64 16.41 24.32
CA ILE A 290 6.37 16.59 23.64
C ILE A 290 6.50 17.61 22.51
N ASN A 291 5.74 17.45 21.44
CA ASN A 291 5.51 18.50 20.45
C ASN A 291 4.11 19.06 20.67
N VAL A 292 4.03 20.25 21.27
CA VAL A 292 2.76 20.87 21.66
C VAL A 292 1.90 21.21 20.44
N SER A 293 2.52 21.69 19.36
CA SER A 293 1.81 22.16 18.17
C SER A 293 1.10 21.06 17.38
N ARG A 294 1.56 19.80 17.52
CA ARG A 294 1.09 18.66 16.73
C ARG A 294 0.61 17.48 17.58
N GLY A 295 0.59 17.63 18.90
CA GLY A 295 0.15 16.58 19.80
C GLY A 295 0.97 15.30 19.71
N LYS A 296 2.31 15.39 19.82
CA LYS A 296 3.18 14.21 19.74
C LYS A 296 3.97 14.00 21.01
N ILE A 297 4.03 12.78 21.53
CA ILE A 297 4.93 12.38 22.61
C ILE A 297 6.27 11.98 21.98
N ILE A 298 7.37 12.43 22.56
CA ILE A 298 8.73 12.14 22.13
C ILE A 298 9.48 11.53 23.32
N PHE A 299 9.97 10.31 23.17
CA PHE A 299 10.80 9.71 24.21
C PHE A 299 12.23 10.25 24.11
N PRO A 300 12.85 10.68 25.23
CA PRO A 300 14.21 11.22 25.24
C PRO A 300 15.29 10.12 25.10
N VAL A 301 14.90 8.95 24.59
CA VAL A 301 15.76 7.80 24.31
C VAL A 301 15.36 7.17 22.97
N THR A 302 16.34 6.60 22.26
CA THR A 302 16.17 6.05 20.90
C THR A 302 15.27 4.80 20.86
N GLU A 303 15.45 3.89 21.82
CA GLU A 303 14.76 2.59 21.87
C GLU A 303 14.17 2.34 23.27
N PRO A 304 13.15 3.12 23.69
CA PRO A 304 12.62 3.09 25.06
C PRO A 304 12.25 1.68 25.53
N PHE A 305 11.51 0.91 24.72
CA PHE A 305 11.02 -0.43 25.09
C PHE A 305 11.99 -1.56 24.74
N GLY A 306 13.10 -1.23 24.06
CA GLY A 306 14.10 -2.16 23.53
C GLY A 306 15.37 -2.19 24.36
N SER A 307 16.49 -1.85 23.72
CA SER A 307 17.83 -1.85 24.31
C SER A 307 17.97 -0.96 25.56
N TYR A 308 17.25 0.17 25.62
CA TYR A 308 17.28 1.05 26.78
C TYR A 308 16.67 0.39 28.02
N LEU A 309 15.45 -0.16 27.91
CA LEU A 309 14.80 -0.88 29.00
C LEU A 309 15.64 -2.08 29.47
N ARG A 310 16.21 -2.84 28.52
CA ARG A 310 17.14 -3.95 28.82
C ARG A 310 18.29 -3.49 29.73
N SER A 311 18.91 -2.36 29.41
CA SER A 311 20.00 -1.79 30.20
C SER A 311 19.58 -1.37 31.62
N LYS A 312 18.32 -0.95 31.81
CA LYS A 312 17.78 -0.53 33.11
C LYS A 312 17.41 -1.72 33.99
N ILE A 313 16.87 -2.79 33.41
CA ILE A 313 16.58 -4.04 34.13
C ILE A 313 17.88 -4.67 34.66
N GLY A 314 18.95 -4.63 33.86
CA GLY A 314 20.31 -5.02 34.25
C GLY A 314 20.59 -6.52 34.32
N ASP A 315 19.55 -7.35 34.28
CA ASP A 315 19.62 -8.81 34.18
C ASP A 315 19.05 -9.26 32.82
N ASN A 316 19.84 -9.99 32.04
CA ASN A 316 19.46 -10.39 30.68
C ASN A 316 18.28 -11.37 30.64
N LEU A 317 18.19 -12.31 31.59
CA LEU A 317 17.12 -13.31 31.62
C LEU A 317 15.79 -12.66 31.99
N ILE A 318 15.82 -11.70 32.91
CA ILE A 318 14.61 -10.94 33.28
C ILE A 318 14.24 -9.97 32.16
N ALA A 319 15.22 -9.29 31.57
CA ALA A 319 14.98 -8.34 30.49
C ALA A 319 14.32 -9.00 29.28
N GLU A 320 14.73 -10.23 28.95
CA GLU A 320 14.13 -11.01 27.89
C GLU A 320 12.67 -11.41 28.15
N LYS A 321 12.07 -11.14 29.32
CA LYS A 321 10.62 -11.29 29.51
C LYS A 321 9.85 -10.04 29.11
N TYR A 322 10.43 -8.86 29.31
CA TYR A 322 9.73 -7.58 29.22
C TYR A 322 10.12 -6.74 28.01
N VAL A 323 11.32 -6.91 27.47
CA VAL A 323 11.83 -6.06 26.39
C VAL A 323 11.12 -6.38 25.08
N PHE A 324 10.67 -5.34 24.39
CA PHE A 324 10.08 -5.42 23.05
C PHE A 324 11.11 -4.93 22.04
N GLN A 325 12.07 -5.79 21.70
CA GLN A 325 13.21 -5.43 20.84
C GLN A 325 12.79 -5.41 19.36
N GLU A 326 11.80 -6.23 19.02
CA GLU A 326 11.30 -6.46 17.67
C GLU A 326 10.63 -5.22 17.08
N LEU A 327 10.18 -4.32 17.96
CA LEU A 327 9.76 -2.97 17.60
C LEU A 327 10.85 -2.18 16.84
N TYR A 328 12.14 -2.48 17.07
CA TYR A 328 13.27 -1.74 16.53
C TYR A 328 14.07 -2.49 15.47
N ASP A 329 14.14 -3.82 15.54
CA ASP A 329 14.93 -4.66 14.62
C ASP A 329 14.07 -5.44 13.59
N SER A 330 12.75 -5.34 13.69
CA SER A 330 11.80 -5.96 12.78
C SER A 330 10.83 -4.91 12.22
N THR A 331 10.06 -5.27 11.19
CA THR A 331 9.08 -4.34 10.64
C THR A 331 7.95 -4.10 11.65
N GLN A 332 7.31 -2.92 11.63
CA GLN A 332 6.16 -2.61 12.49
C GLN A 332 5.08 -3.71 12.45
N THR A 333 4.87 -4.28 11.28
CA THR A 333 3.87 -5.31 11.04
C THR A 333 4.24 -6.62 11.72
N ILE A 334 5.51 -7.04 11.66
CA ILE A 334 6.01 -8.22 12.37
C ILE A 334 5.98 -7.97 13.89
N ALA A 335 6.42 -6.80 14.34
CA ALA A 335 6.40 -6.44 15.76
C ALA A 335 4.98 -6.50 16.35
N ARG A 336 3.97 -5.99 15.62
CA ARG A 336 2.54 -6.09 15.99
C ARG A 336 2.05 -7.51 16.19
N GLN A 337 2.55 -8.44 15.38
CA GLN A 337 2.15 -9.85 15.47
C GLN A 337 2.72 -10.54 16.71
N MET A 338 3.76 -9.98 17.33
CA MET A 338 4.37 -10.52 18.54
C MET A 338 3.60 -10.11 19.80
N ALA A 339 2.38 -10.64 19.95
CA ALA A 339 1.50 -10.35 21.10
C ALA A 339 2.15 -10.63 22.46
N GLU A 340 3.09 -11.57 22.54
CA GLU A 340 3.83 -11.87 23.77
C GLU A 340 4.71 -10.70 24.25
N ARG A 341 5.13 -9.83 23.32
CA ARG A 341 6.00 -8.66 23.57
C ARG A 341 5.24 -7.35 23.52
N ASN A 342 4.19 -7.26 22.69
CA ASN A 342 3.40 -6.06 22.52
C ASN A 342 2.44 -5.82 23.71
N LYS A 343 3.02 -5.46 24.86
CA LYS A 343 2.33 -5.33 26.16
C LYS A 343 2.45 -3.94 26.76
N PHE A 344 3.13 -3.01 26.09
CA PHE A 344 3.27 -1.64 26.55
C PHE A 344 2.21 -0.75 25.91
N LYS A 345 1.53 0.04 26.73
CA LYS A 345 0.61 1.07 26.27
C LYS A 345 0.77 2.37 27.03
N MET A 346 0.48 3.45 26.32
CA MET A 346 0.49 4.82 26.81
C MET A 346 -0.95 5.28 26.94
N THR A 347 -1.36 5.61 28.16
CA THR A 347 -2.73 6.05 28.45
C THR A 347 -2.70 7.40 29.12
N GLY A 348 -3.66 8.26 28.83
CA GLY A 348 -3.67 9.57 29.41
C GLY A 348 -4.86 10.44 29.05
N GLN A 349 -4.76 11.70 29.48
CA GLN A 349 -5.77 12.72 29.23
C GLN A 349 -5.08 14.01 28.80
N TYR A 350 -5.71 14.74 27.89
CA TYR A 350 -5.27 16.06 27.46
C TYR A 350 -6.50 16.91 27.13
N THR A 351 -6.33 18.22 27.20
CA THR A 351 -7.32 19.21 26.76
C THR A 351 -6.81 19.94 25.52
N SER A 352 -7.72 20.24 24.60
CA SER A 352 -7.47 21.11 23.45
C SER A 352 -7.83 22.55 23.81
N GLU A 353 -7.14 23.55 23.22
CA GLU A 353 -7.18 24.99 23.54
C GLU A 353 -8.58 25.67 23.50
N SER A 354 -9.68 24.98 23.18
CA SER A 354 -11.04 25.52 23.23
C SER A 354 -11.62 25.55 24.65
N GLY A 355 -11.09 26.45 25.50
CA GLY A 355 -11.37 26.55 26.95
C GLY A 355 -12.79 26.90 27.41
N SER A 356 -13.79 26.96 26.52
CA SER A 356 -15.21 27.12 26.89
C SER A 356 -16.19 26.47 25.91
N GLU A 357 -15.71 25.97 24.77
CA GLU A 357 -16.52 25.40 23.70
C GLU A 357 -16.29 23.89 23.61
N ILE A 358 -17.37 23.13 23.76
CA ILE A 358 -17.42 21.69 23.60
C ILE A 358 -18.00 21.41 22.22
N ARG A 359 -17.18 20.89 21.30
CA ARG A 359 -17.65 20.44 19.98
C ARG A 359 -18.24 19.04 20.11
N LEU A 360 -19.49 18.90 19.69
CA LEU A 360 -20.25 17.65 19.81
C LEU A 360 -20.06 16.69 18.62
N ASN A 361 -19.25 17.08 17.63
CA ASN A 361 -18.98 16.31 16.40
C ASN A 361 -20.24 15.85 15.64
N ALA A 362 -21.38 16.51 15.85
CA ALA A 362 -22.64 16.30 15.17
C ALA A 362 -23.15 17.65 14.65
N THR A 363 -23.69 17.69 13.43
CA THR A 363 -24.24 18.91 12.85
C THR A 363 -25.75 18.79 12.67
N ASN A 364 -26.47 19.93 12.70
CA ASN A 364 -27.93 19.96 12.61
C ASN A 364 -28.64 19.16 13.72
N ILE A 365 -28.24 19.39 14.98
CA ILE A 365 -28.82 18.74 16.15
C ILE A 365 -30.23 19.31 16.42
N PRO A 366 -31.26 18.48 16.69
CA PRO A 366 -32.60 18.98 17.04
C PRO A 366 -32.56 19.90 18.27
N ALA A 367 -33.20 21.07 18.17
CA ALA A 367 -33.24 22.04 19.26
C ALA A 367 -33.87 21.44 20.54
N GLY A 368 -33.20 21.60 21.70
CA GLY A 368 -33.65 21.07 22.99
C GLY A 368 -33.33 19.60 23.26
N SER A 369 -32.62 18.90 22.35
CA SER A 369 -32.19 17.50 22.56
C SER A 369 -30.89 17.37 23.38
N ILE A 370 -30.22 18.49 23.67
CA ILE A 370 -28.94 18.50 24.38
C ILE A 370 -29.18 18.65 25.88
N ILE A 371 -28.72 17.65 26.64
CA ILE A 371 -28.71 17.66 28.10
C ILE A 371 -27.27 17.78 28.56
N VAL A 372 -26.95 18.91 29.21
CA VAL A 372 -25.63 19.15 29.81
C VAL A 372 -25.73 18.92 31.31
N THR A 373 -24.81 18.14 31.86
CA THR A 373 -24.72 17.89 33.31
C THR A 373 -23.31 18.20 33.81
N ALA A 374 -23.20 18.81 34.99
CA ALA A 374 -21.93 19.04 35.68
C ALA A 374 -22.00 18.44 37.09
N GLY A 375 -21.08 17.53 37.43
CA GLY A 375 -21.08 16.86 38.74
C GLY A 375 -22.40 16.13 39.08
N GLY A 376 -23.14 15.68 38.05
CA GLY A 376 -24.43 15.01 38.20
C GLY A 376 -25.66 15.94 38.27
N VAL A 377 -25.48 17.27 38.23
CA VAL A 377 -26.58 18.25 38.18
C VAL A 377 -26.81 18.69 36.74
N THR A 378 -28.05 18.64 36.26
CA THR A 378 -28.43 19.17 34.95
C THR A 378 -28.34 20.69 34.93
N LEU A 379 -27.58 21.22 33.98
CA LEU A 379 -27.39 22.65 33.75
C LEU A 379 -28.57 23.23 32.95
N ASN A 380 -28.81 24.54 33.08
CA ASN A 380 -29.86 25.21 32.32
C ASN A 380 -29.29 25.91 31.08
N GLU A 381 -29.88 25.62 29.91
CA GLU A 381 -29.55 26.30 28.66
C GLU A 381 -29.87 27.81 28.74
N ASN A 382 -29.03 28.63 28.11
CA ASN A 382 -29.00 30.10 28.13
C ASN A 382 -28.70 30.75 29.50
N THR A 383 -28.47 29.96 30.55
CA THR A 383 -28.06 30.44 31.86
C THR A 383 -26.67 29.92 32.22
N ASP A 384 -26.48 28.60 32.12
CA ASP A 384 -25.22 27.93 32.44
C ASP A 384 -24.38 27.64 31.19
N TYR A 385 -25.04 27.38 30.05
CA TYR A 385 -24.42 27.13 28.75
C TYR A 385 -25.32 27.62 27.60
N THR A 386 -24.76 27.85 26.41
CA THR A 386 -25.49 28.04 25.16
C THR A 386 -25.14 26.96 24.15
N VAL A 387 -26.02 26.74 23.17
CA VAL A 387 -25.81 25.74 22.13
C VAL A 387 -25.98 26.37 20.75
N ASP A 388 -24.99 26.16 19.88
CA ASP A 388 -25.17 26.28 18.43
C ASP A 388 -25.57 24.92 17.88
N TYR A 389 -26.87 24.75 17.62
CA TYR A 389 -27.45 23.51 17.10
C TYR A 389 -27.05 23.20 15.65
N ASN A 390 -26.67 24.21 14.87
CA ASN A 390 -26.24 24.01 13.48
C ASN A 390 -24.82 23.47 13.44
N MET A 391 -23.92 24.12 14.19
CA MET A 391 -22.50 23.76 14.25
C MET A 391 -22.19 22.64 15.26
N GLY A 392 -23.13 22.31 16.14
CA GLY A 392 -22.95 21.31 17.20
C GLY A 392 -21.96 21.75 18.27
N VAL A 393 -22.03 23.01 18.69
CA VAL A 393 -21.09 23.59 19.67
C VAL A 393 -21.85 23.96 20.93
N VAL A 394 -21.39 23.49 22.09
CA VAL A 394 -21.89 23.89 23.41
C VAL A 394 -20.89 24.82 24.06
N THR A 395 -21.29 26.05 24.34
CA THR A 395 -20.44 27.05 25.02
C THR A 395 -20.86 27.15 26.49
N ILE A 396 -19.95 26.88 27.41
CA ILE A 396 -20.23 27.04 28.85
C ILE A 396 -20.07 28.52 29.22
N ILE A 397 -21.12 29.12 29.78
CA ILE A 397 -21.15 30.55 30.13
C ILE A 397 -20.91 30.74 31.62
N ASN A 398 -21.27 29.75 32.45
CA ASN A 398 -21.09 29.82 33.89
C ASN A 398 -19.60 29.68 34.27
N SER A 399 -18.96 30.81 34.56
CA SER A 399 -17.53 30.89 34.91
C SER A 399 -17.15 30.07 36.14
N ALA A 400 -18.06 29.87 37.10
CA ALA A 400 -17.77 29.08 38.29
C ALA A 400 -17.59 27.58 37.96
N LEU A 401 -18.25 27.07 36.91
CA LEU A 401 -18.05 25.69 36.45
C LEU A 401 -16.72 25.51 35.74
N ILE A 402 -16.28 26.54 35.00
CA ILE A 402 -14.97 26.56 34.31
C ILE A 402 -13.84 26.63 35.34
N GLU A 403 -13.92 27.55 36.30
CA GLU A 403 -12.90 27.75 37.35
C GLU A 403 -12.80 26.56 38.33
N SER A 404 -13.90 25.83 38.54
CA SER A 404 -13.93 24.66 39.43
C SER A 404 -13.47 23.36 38.77
N GLN A 405 -13.17 23.37 37.46
CA GLN A 405 -12.77 22.20 36.67
C GLN A 405 -13.71 20.99 36.85
N THR A 406 -15.01 21.26 37.07
CA THR A 406 -15.99 20.19 37.27
C THR A 406 -16.22 19.44 35.95
N PRO A 407 -16.17 18.09 35.91
CA PRO A 407 -16.45 17.34 34.68
C PRO A 407 -17.85 17.63 34.13
N ILE A 408 -17.91 18.07 32.88
CA ILE A 408 -19.14 18.38 32.15
C ILE A 408 -19.42 17.24 31.17
N LYS A 409 -20.59 16.61 31.31
CA LYS A 409 -21.07 15.57 30.39
C LYS A 409 -22.22 16.12 29.56
N VAL A 410 -22.06 16.08 28.25
CA VAL A 410 -23.10 16.43 27.27
C VAL A 410 -23.70 15.16 26.69
N SER A 411 -25.01 15.04 26.73
CA SER A 411 -25.77 13.99 26.03
C SER A 411 -26.59 14.65 24.93
N LEU A 412 -26.61 14.06 23.74
CA LEU A 412 -27.35 14.58 22.59
C LEU A 412 -28.07 13.45 21.87
N GLU A 413 -29.18 13.78 21.21
CA GLU A 413 -29.86 12.91 20.26
C GLU A 413 -29.52 13.39 18.84
N SER A 414 -28.94 12.52 18.01
CA SER A 414 -28.55 12.89 16.63
C SER A 414 -29.39 12.13 15.61
N ASN A 415 -29.88 12.86 14.62
CA ASN A 415 -30.58 12.30 13.46
C ASN A 415 -29.62 11.84 12.34
N GLN A 416 -28.30 11.97 12.52
CA GLN A 416 -27.29 11.75 11.47
C GLN A 416 -26.83 10.29 11.28
N PHE A 417 -27.49 9.29 11.85
CA PHE A 417 -27.09 7.90 11.64
C PHE A 417 -27.41 7.45 10.21
N PHE A 418 -26.36 7.39 9.37
CA PHE A 418 -26.37 6.79 8.04
C PHE A 418 -26.30 5.26 8.18
N GLY A 419 -27.38 4.65 8.66
CA GLY A 419 -27.54 3.20 8.81
C GLY A 419 -29.01 2.90 9.04
N PHE A 420 -29.71 2.39 8.02
CA PHE A 420 -31.16 2.17 8.07
C PHE A 420 -31.51 0.85 8.78
N GLN A 421 -31.02 0.64 10.00
CA GLN A 421 -31.66 -0.32 10.90
C GLN A 421 -33.02 0.26 11.29
N THR A 422 -34.10 -0.50 11.04
CA THR A 422 -35.43 -0.01 11.38
C THR A 422 -35.64 -0.10 12.89
N LYS A 423 -35.79 1.05 13.54
CA LYS A 423 -36.08 1.16 14.98
C LYS A 423 -37.56 1.45 15.18
N THR A 424 -38.25 0.61 15.95
CA THR A 424 -39.66 0.79 16.30
C THR A 424 -39.77 1.04 17.79
N LEU A 425 -40.12 2.27 18.18
CA LEU A 425 -40.42 2.63 19.57
C LEU A 425 -41.93 2.73 19.74
N ILE A 426 -42.51 1.84 20.54
CA ILE A 426 -43.92 1.85 20.91
C ILE A 426 -44.02 2.03 22.41
N GLY A 427 -44.84 2.96 22.87
CA GLY A 427 -45.02 3.13 24.29
C GLY A 427 -46.20 4.00 24.65
N THR A 428 -46.48 4.06 25.94
CA THR A 428 -47.51 4.92 26.51
C THR A 428 -47.02 5.49 27.83
N HIS A 429 -47.42 6.73 28.10
CA HIS A 429 -47.22 7.39 29.38
C HIS A 429 -48.58 7.82 29.91
N LEU A 430 -48.88 7.45 31.15
CA LEU A 430 -50.11 7.78 31.84
C LEU A 430 -49.78 8.66 33.04
N ASP A 431 -50.18 9.93 33.02
CA ASP A 431 -50.07 10.83 34.17
C ASP A 431 -51.43 10.96 34.86
N TYR A 432 -51.45 10.71 36.16
CA TYR A 432 -52.60 10.94 37.02
C TYR A 432 -52.30 12.00 38.07
N ARG A 433 -52.96 13.16 37.90
CA ARG A 433 -52.87 14.29 38.83
C ARG A 433 -53.82 14.12 40.02
N LEU A 434 -53.28 13.60 41.12
CA LEU A 434 -54.00 13.41 42.39
C LEU A 434 -54.41 14.73 43.05
N SER A 435 -53.60 15.79 42.92
CA SER A 435 -53.93 17.14 43.37
C SER A 435 -53.17 18.20 42.56
N ASN A 436 -53.46 19.48 42.77
CA ASN A 436 -52.70 20.57 42.12
C ASN A 436 -51.20 20.52 42.42
N ASN A 437 -50.80 19.83 43.49
CA ASN A 437 -49.45 19.80 44.03
C ASN A 437 -48.84 18.39 44.03
N PHE A 438 -49.54 17.37 43.50
CA PHE A 438 -49.09 15.97 43.51
C PHE A 438 -49.54 15.23 42.25
N ASN A 439 -48.59 14.66 41.51
CA ASN A 439 -48.84 13.77 40.39
C ASN A 439 -48.13 12.42 40.56
N ILE A 440 -48.69 11.41 39.89
CA ILE A 440 -48.06 10.11 39.71
C ILE A 440 -48.21 9.76 38.24
N GLY A 441 -47.09 9.47 37.59
CA GLY A 441 -47.04 8.99 36.23
C GLY A 441 -46.54 7.54 36.16
N GLY A 442 -46.93 6.85 35.10
CA GLY A 442 -46.41 5.54 34.74
C GLY A 442 -46.04 5.53 33.26
N THR A 443 -44.87 5.01 32.95
CA THR A 443 -44.35 4.92 31.59
C THR A 443 -44.13 3.46 31.24
N ILE A 444 -44.51 3.04 30.03
CA ILE A 444 -44.02 1.81 29.42
C ILE A 444 -43.60 2.10 27.99
N LEU A 445 -42.38 1.72 27.64
CA LEU A 445 -41.77 1.89 26.32
C LEU A 445 -41.19 0.55 25.88
N HIS A 446 -41.39 0.19 24.63
CA HIS A 446 -40.77 -0.96 23.99
C HIS A 446 -40.06 -0.48 22.73
N LEU A 447 -38.73 -0.62 22.72
CA LEU A 447 -37.87 -0.30 21.59
C LEU A 447 -37.40 -1.62 20.96
N ASN A 448 -37.78 -1.84 19.70
CA ASN A 448 -37.34 -2.99 18.94
C ASN A 448 -36.59 -2.55 17.68
N GLU A 449 -35.37 -3.04 17.54
CA GLU A 449 -34.53 -2.87 16.36
C GLU A 449 -34.63 -4.12 15.47
N ARG A 450 -34.67 -3.91 14.16
CA ARG A 450 -34.63 -5.00 13.18
C ARG A 450 -33.42 -4.81 12.27
N PRO A 451 -32.49 -5.79 12.25
CA PRO A 451 -31.32 -5.76 11.38
C PRO A 451 -31.72 -6.05 9.93
N TYR A 452 -30.81 -5.75 9.01
CA TYR A 452 -30.98 -6.04 7.58
C TYR A 452 -30.87 -7.53 7.27
N THR A 453 -29.90 -8.19 7.89
CA THR A 453 -29.52 -9.59 7.70
C THR A 453 -29.74 -10.37 9.00
N GLN A 454 -29.84 -11.69 8.90
CA GLN A 454 -29.95 -12.55 10.08
C GLN A 454 -28.58 -12.81 10.74
N LYS A 455 -27.49 -12.69 9.96
CA LYS A 455 -26.11 -12.64 10.46
C LYS A 455 -25.79 -11.23 10.92
N VAL A 456 -25.45 -11.07 12.19
CA VAL A 456 -25.11 -9.77 12.80
C VAL A 456 -23.83 -9.92 13.61
N ASN A 457 -22.90 -8.99 13.38
CA ASN A 457 -21.60 -8.99 14.03
C ASN A 457 -21.68 -8.53 15.48
N PHE A 458 -20.70 -8.94 16.28
CA PHE A 458 -20.54 -8.51 17.66
C PHE A 458 -20.39 -6.98 17.74
N GLY A 459 -21.16 -6.34 18.61
CA GLY A 459 -21.23 -4.88 18.76
C GLY A 459 -22.33 -4.21 17.94
N GLU A 460 -22.91 -4.91 16.95
CA GLU A 460 -24.02 -4.42 16.13
C GLU A 460 -25.36 -5.09 16.47
N GLU A 461 -25.45 -5.77 17.61
CA GLU A 461 -26.63 -6.55 17.96
C GLU A 461 -27.87 -5.66 18.14
N PRO A 462 -28.97 -5.96 17.42
CA PRO A 462 -30.22 -5.24 17.53
C PRO A 462 -30.89 -5.50 18.87
N ILE A 463 -31.22 -4.42 19.57
CA ILE A 463 -31.87 -4.50 20.87
C ILE A 463 -33.39 -4.67 20.75
N SER A 464 -33.99 -5.34 21.72
CA SER A 464 -35.45 -5.43 21.91
C SER A 464 -35.78 -5.19 23.37
N ASN A 465 -35.70 -3.92 23.77
CA ASN A 465 -35.71 -3.50 25.15
C ASN A 465 -37.09 -2.99 25.57
N THR A 466 -37.54 -3.36 26.77
CA THR A 466 -38.76 -2.82 27.36
C THR A 466 -38.43 -2.07 28.64
N ILE A 467 -38.74 -0.78 28.68
CA ILE A 467 -38.62 0.04 29.88
C ILE A 467 -40.01 0.22 30.46
N TRP A 468 -40.17 -0.03 31.75
CA TRP A 468 -41.34 0.45 32.48
C TRP A 468 -40.90 1.22 33.71
N GLY A 469 -41.65 2.25 34.06
CA GLY A 469 -41.30 3.13 35.15
C GLY A 469 -42.49 3.81 35.78
N LEU A 470 -42.27 4.32 36.98
CA LEU A 470 -43.19 5.12 37.75
C LEU A 470 -42.47 6.40 38.17
N ASN A 471 -43.12 7.53 37.98
CA ASN A 471 -42.62 8.82 38.40
C ASN A 471 -43.63 9.49 39.32
N THR A 472 -43.15 10.27 40.27
CA THR A 472 -43.99 11.07 41.16
C THR A 472 -43.35 12.43 41.36
N SER A 473 -44.16 13.48 41.30
CA SER A 473 -43.72 14.83 41.66
C SER A 473 -44.70 15.43 42.66
N TYR A 474 -44.14 15.99 43.73
CA TYR A 474 -44.84 16.75 44.74
C TYR A 474 -44.21 18.13 44.83
N ARG A 475 -45.01 19.19 44.73
CA ARG A 475 -44.53 20.56 44.93
C ARG A 475 -45.48 21.30 45.85
N GLY A 476 -45.02 21.64 47.06
CA GLY A 476 -45.79 22.35 48.06
C GLY A 476 -45.04 23.56 48.62
N GLU A 477 -45.76 24.62 48.96
CA GLU A 477 -45.17 25.75 49.69
C GLU A 477 -45.03 25.41 51.17
N SER A 478 -43.84 25.64 51.73
CA SER A 478 -43.57 25.45 53.15
C SER A 478 -43.43 26.80 53.84
N GLN A 479 -44.54 27.28 54.39
CA GLN A 479 -44.56 28.48 55.22
C GLN A 479 -43.71 28.33 56.49
N LEU A 480 -43.48 27.09 56.94
CA LEU A 480 -42.61 26.79 58.07
C LEU A 480 -41.14 27.09 57.73
N LEU A 481 -40.67 26.74 56.53
CA LEU A 481 -39.32 27.08 56.07
C LEU A 481 -39.18 28.59 55.84
N THR A 482 -40.17 29.24 55.20
CA THR A 482 -40.16 30.71 55.02
C THR A 482 -39.99 31.41 56.37
N LYS A 483 -40.81 31.03 57.36
CA LYS A 483 -40.76 31.60 58.71
C LYS A 483 -39.50 31.27 59.50
N LEU A 484 -38.85 30.14 59.22
CA LEU A 484 -37.56 29.80 59.84
C LEU A 484 -36.44 30.67 59.27
N ILE A 485 -36.45 30.92 57.96
CA ILE A 485 -35.48 31.80 57.30
C ILE A 485 -35.70 33.25 57.71
N ASP A 486 -36.96 33.71 57.82
CA ASP A 486 -37.32 35.05 58.31
C ASP A 486 -36.87 35.33 59.75
N LYS A 487 -36.60 34.29 60.56
CA LYS A 487 -36.10 34.46 61.93
C LYS A 487 -34.59 34.69 61.99
N ILE A 488 -33.87 34.57 60.87
CA ILE A 488 -32.44 34.88 60.81
C ILE A 488 -32.30 36.41 60.80
N PRO A 489 -31.64 37.03 61.80
CA PRO A 489 -31.51 38.47 61.86
C PRO A 489 -30.87 39.03 60.59
N LEU A 490 -31.39 40.15 60.07
CA LEU A 490 -30.97 40.85 58.84
C LEU A 490 -31.46 40.25 57.51
N LEU A 491 -32.29 39.19 57.51
CA LEU A 491 -32.95 38.65 56.32
C LEU A 491 -34.48 38.79 56.43
N GLU A 492 -35.13 39.28 55.37
CA GLU A 492 -36.58 39.40 55.27
C GLU A 492 -37.02 38.77 53.94
N THR A 493 -37.66 37.59 53.99
CA THR A 493 -38.02 36.83 52.78
C THR A 493 -39.42 37.21 52.30
N LYS A 494 -39.50 37.77 51.08
CA LYS A 494 -40.77 38.17 50.44
C LYS A 494 -41.40 37.08 49.59
N THR A 495 -40.64 36.03 49.27
CA THR A 495 -41.05 34.93 48.39
C THR A 495 -41.25 33.67 49.22
N PRO A 496 -42.37 32.94 49.07
CA PRO A 496 -42.61 31.72 49.84
C PRO A 496 -41.58 30.63 49.50
N SER A 497 -41.08 29.95 50.53
CA SER A 497 -40.25 28.75 50.36
C SER A 497 -41.10 27.62 49.79
N SER A 498 -40.58 26.93 48.77
CA SER A 498 -41.24 25.76 48.19
C SER A 498 -40.40 24.50 48.39
N ILE A 499 -41.06 23.39 48.72
CA ILE A 499 -40.48 22.06 48.76
C ILE A 499 -40.97 21.31 47.52
N SER A 500 -40.03 20.86 46.70
CA SER A 500 -40.29 19.95 45.59
C SER A 500 -39.64 18.60 45.88
N PHE A 501 -40.40 17.53 45.72
CA PHE A 501 -39.92 16.15 45.75
C PHE A 501 -40.24 15.50 44.42
N ASN A 502 -39.22 15.02 43.72
CA ASN A 502 -39.36 14.24 42.50
C ASN A 502 -38.76 12.86 42.77
N GLY A 503 -39.54 11.82 42.50
CA GLY A 503 -39.09 10.44 42.55
C GLY A 503 -39.34 9.77 41.22
N GLU A 504 -38.35 9.04 40.71
CA GLU A 504 -38.48 8.26 39.49
C GLU A 504 -37.90 6.87 39.73
N PHE A 505 -38.63 5.86 39.27
CA PHE A 505 -38.18 4.49 39.21
C PHE A 505 -38.39 4.01 37.78
N ALA A 506 -37.36 3.47 37.16
CA ALA A 506 -37.45 2.83 35.85
C ALA A 506 -36.68 1.52 35.90
N GLN A 507 -37.28 0.47 35.36
CA GLN A 507 -36.64 -0.81 35.15
C GLN A 507 -36.53 -1.07 33.65
N LEU A 508 -35.32 -1.35 33.20
CA LEU A 508 -35.03 -1.84 31.86
C LEU A 508 -35.09 -3.38 31.89
N ILE A 509 -35.93 -3.94 31.04
CA ILE A 509 -35.95 -5.38 30.72
C ILE A 509 -35.27 -5.52 29.35
N PRO A 510 -34.00 -5.95 29.31
CA PRO A 510 -33.29 -6.12 28.06
C PRO A 510 -33.80 -7.35 27.30
N GLY A 511 -33.75 -7.30 25.97
CA GLY A 511 -34.10 -8.41 25.09
C GLY A 511 -33.42 -8.29 23.73
N HIS A 512 -33.55 -9.31 22.90
CA HIS A 512 -32.95 -9.36 21.56
C HIS A 512 -34.02 -9.50 20.47
N SER A 513 -33.71 -9.03 19.27
CA SER A 513 -34.60 -9.14 18.11
C SER A 513 -34.75 -10.60 17.66
N ARG A 514 -35.99 -11.05 17.40
CA ARG A 514 -36.26 -12.41 16.84
C ARG A 514 -35.88 -12.55 15.37
N ALA A 515 -35.55 -11.43 14.70
CA ALA A 515 -35.18 -11.42 13.29
C ALA A 515 -33.81 -12.07 13.01
N ILE A 516 -32.95 -12.20 14.02
CA ILE A 516 -31.64 -12.88 13.93
C ILE A 516 -31.84 -14.39 14.14
N SER A 517 -32.34 -14.75 15.33
CA SER A 517 -32.64 -16.14 15.71
C SER A 517 -33.43 -16.16 17.02
N ASN A 518 -34.02 -17.31 17.36
CA ASN A 518 -34.67 -17.51 18.65
C ASN A 518 -33.68 -17.49 19.83
N ALA A 519 -32.38 -17.75 19.59
CA ALA A 519 -31.34 -17.79 20.60
C ALA A 519 -30.57 -16.47 20.76
N GLY A 520 -30.74 -15.51 19.84
CA GLY A 520 -30.06 -14.21 19.91
C GLY A 520 -28.56 -14.30 19.60
N ASN A 521 -28.17 -15.13 18.63
CA ASN A 521 -26.76 -15.32 18.24
C ASN A 521 -26.13 -14.04 17.69
N SER A 522 -24.89 -13.74 18.07
CA SER A 522 -24.03 -12.77 17.37
C SER A 522 -22.75 -13.46 16.91
N TYR A 523 -22.20 -12.96 15.80
CA TYR A 523 -21.01 -13.53 15.17
C TYR A 523 -19.80 -12.70 15.56
N ILE A 524 -18.78 -13.36 16.11
CA ILE A 524 -17.48 -12.73 16.35
C ILE A 524 -16.74 -12.60 15.01
N ASP A 525 -16.82 -13.67 14.19
CA ASP A 525 -16.41 -13.71 12.80
C ASP A 525 -17.29 -14.75 12.09
N ASP A 526 -17.72 -14.45 10.86
CA ASP A 526 -18.47 -15.33 9.97
C ASP A 526 -17.66 -15.82 8.77
N PHE A 527 -16.39 -15.40 8.65
CA PHE A 527 -15.44 -15.70 7.58
C PHE A 527 -15.86 -15.23 6.18
N GLU A 528 -16.94 -14.45 6.03
CA GLU A 528 -17.44 -13.98 4.72
C GLU A 528 -16.51 -13.00 4.01
N SER A 529 -15.60 -12.38 4.77
CA SER A 529 -14.54 -11.49 4.25
C SER A 529 -13.15 -12.06 4.53
N SER A 530 -13.02 -13.39 4.61
CA SER A 530 -11.75 -14.04 4.93
C SER A 530 -10.69 -13.84 3.84
N GLU A 531 -11.10 -13.77 2.57
CA GLU A 531 -10.25 -13.47 1.42
C GLU A 531 -10.84 -12.31 0.60
N ILE A 532 -10.01 -11.36 0.20
CA ILE A 532 -10.37 -10.21 -0.62
C ILE A 532 -9.46 -10.20 -1.86
N PRO A 533 -9.99 -10.49 -3.07
CA PRO A 533 -9.19 -10.46 -4.28
C PRO A 533 -8.95 -9.03 -4.77
N LEU A 534 -7.71 -8.72 -5.14
CA LEU A 534 -7.31 -7.49 -5.83
C LEU A 534 -7.07 -7.80 -7.31
N ASP A 535 -8.01 -7.40 -8.18
CA ASP A 535 -7.99 -7.75 -9.61
C ASP A 535 -6.82 -7.11 -10.37
N LEU A 536 -6.14 -7.94 -11.18
CA LEU A 536 -5.03 -7.57 -12.03
C LEU A 536 -5.28 -7.76 -13.54
N LYS A 537 -6.50 -8.13 -13.96
CA LYS A 537 -6.82 -8.45 -15.36
C LYS A 537 -6.87 -7.28 -16.33
N SER A 538 -6.93 -6.04 -15.84
CA SER A 538 -7.07 -4.86 -16.70
C SER A 538 -5.92 -4.77 -17.71
N PHE A 539 -6.18 -5.13 -18.98
CA PHE A 539 -5.13 -5.32 -19.98
C PHE A 539 -4.34 -4.03 -20.28
N ASN A 540 -4.99 -2.87 -20.18
CA ASN A 540 -4.39 -1.55 -20.38
C ASN A 540 -3.47 -1.11 -19.23
N ALA A 541 -3.50 -1.79 -18.08
CA ALA A 541 -2.56 -1.55 -16.98
C ALA A 541 -1.24 -2.29 -17.18
N TRP A 542 -1.17 -3.21 -18.16
CA TRP A 542 0.04 -3.95 -18.50
C TRP A 542 0.77 -3.29 -19.67
N SER A 543 2.08 -3.20 -19.55
CA SER A 543 3.01 -2.77 -20.59
C SER A 543 3.97 -3.90 -20.96
N ILE A 544 4.73 -3.74 -22.04
CA ILE A 544 5.83 -4.64 -22.36
C ILE A 544 6.89 -4.60 -21.25
N SER A 545 7.49 -5.75 -20.92
CA SER A 545 8.44 -5.81 -19.80
C SER A 545 9.90 -5.59 -20.20
N SER A 546 10.66 -4.99 -19.30
CA SER A 546 12.13 -5.03 -19.31
C SER A 546 12.67 -6.46 -19.21
N ILE A 547 13.89 -6.66 -19.72
CA ILE A 547 14.57 -7.96 -19.61
C ILE A 547 14.89 -8.29 -18.15
N PRO A 548 14.55 -9.50 -17.66
CA PRO A 548 14.92 -9.87 -16.30
C PRO A 548 16.43 -9.85 -16.05
N GLN A 549 16.86 -9.06 -15.07
CA GLN A 549 18.27 -8.91 -14.72
C GLN A 549 18.64 -9.79 -13.51
N GLY A 550 19.94 -9.95 -13.25
CA GLY A 550 20.46 -10.71 -12.10
C GLY A 550 20.30 -12.24 -12.24
N GLN A 551 20.06 -12.71 -13.47
CA GLN A 551 19.80 -14.12 -13.78
C GLN A 551 20.60 -14.60 -14.98
N ASP A 552 21.94 -14.55 -14.90
CA ASP A 552 22.87 -14.82 -16.00
C ASP A 552 22.67 -16.18 -16.70
N GLN A 553 22.06 -17.16 -16.03
CA GLN A 553 21.73 -18.46 -16.63
C GLN A 553 20.54 -18.41 -17.57
N LEU A 554 19.54 -17.56 -17.30
CA LEU A 554 18.33 -17.43 -18.12
C LEU A 554 18.40 -16.25 -19.10
N PHE A 555 19.11 -15.19 -18.70
CA PHE A 555 19.22 -13.90 -19.39
C PHE A 555 20.66 -13.37 -19.36
N PRO A 556 21.64 -14.08 -19.95
CA PRO A 556 23.04 -13.62 -19.99
C PRO A 556 23.23 -12.28 -20.70
N GLU A 557 22.33 -11.92 -21.62
CA GLU A 557 22.33 -10.66 -22.37
C GLU A 557 21.90 -9.45 -21.52
N ALA A 558 21.27 -9.69 -20.36
CA ALA A 558 20.81 -8.65 -19.43
C ALA A 558 21.96 -7.96 -18.65
N ILE A 559 23.21 -8.09 -19.09
CA ILE A 559 24.34 -7.29 -18.60
C ILE A 559 24.71 -6.16 -19.57
N LEU A 560 24.31 -6.27 -20.84
CA LEU A 560 24.70 -5.34 -21.90
C LEU A 560 23.85 -4.08 -21.82
N ASN A 561 24.45 -2.94 -21.44
CA ASN A 561 23.76 -1.65 -21.47
C ASN A 561 23.94 -0.96 -22.82
N ASN A 562 22.90 -0.29 -23.31
CA ASN A 562 22.89 0.46 -24.57
C ASN A 562 23.41 -0.38 -25.75
N ASN A 563 22.90 -1.61 -25.88
CA ASN A 563 23.27 -2.56 -26.93
C ASN A 563 22.05 -3.39 -27.35
N LEU A 564 21.76 -3.38 -28.67
CA LEU A 564 20.62 -4.07 -29.28
C LEU A 564 20.56 -5.56 -28.96
N THR A 565 21.72 -6.20 -28.74
CA THR A 565 21.81 -7.63 -28.42
C THR A 565 21.01 -8.01 -27.17
N SER A 566 20.79 -7.08 -26.24
CA SER A 566 19.97 -7.34 -25.04
C SER A 566 18.48 -7.57 -25.35
N GLY A 567 17.99 -7.13 -26.51
CA GLY A 567 16.62 -7.39 -26.99
C GLY A 567 16.47 -8.60 -27.91
N ASN A 568 17.56 -9.22 -28.38
CA ASN A 568 17.51 -10.23 -29.44
C ASN A 568 16.67 -11.47 -29.09
N ASN A 569 16.50 -11.80 -27.81
CA ASN A 569 15.72 -12.96 -27.37
C ASN A 569 14.23 -12.67 -27.11
N ARG A 570 13.77 -11.44 -27.33
CA ARG A 570 12.38 -11.04 -27.13
C ARG A 570 11.51 -11.53 -28.30
N ALA A 571 10.63 -12.48 -28.02
CA ALA A 571 9.64 -13.00 -28.95
C ALA A 571 8.29 -12.29 -28.81
N LYS A 572 7.40 -12.46 -29.78
CA LYS A 572 6.11 -11.76 -29.83
C LYS A 572 5.18 -12.26 -28.71
N ILE A 573 4.69 -11.31 -27.93
CA ILE A 573 3.62 -11.50 -26.95
C ILE A 573 2.49 -10.53 -27.26
N ALA A 574 1.25 -10.96 -27.07
CA ALA A 574 0.07 -10.13 -27.22
C ALA A 574 -0.86 -10.34 -26.02
N TRP A 575 -1.34 -9.26 -25.41
CA TRP A 575 -2.25 -9.29 -24.27
C TRP A 575 -3.49 -8.44 -24.55
N TYR A 576 -4.68 -9.02 -24.44
CA TYR A 576 -5.91 -8.36 -24.89
C TYR A 576 -7.15 -9.00 -24.31
N VAL A 577 -8.26 -8.25 -24.39
CA VAL A 577 -9.61 -8.75 -24.19
C VAL A 577 -10.30 -8.76 -25.56
N ILE A 578 -10.89 -9.91 -25.93
CA ILE A 578 -11.66 -10.01 -27.17
C ILE A 578 -12.93 -9.19 -27.04
N ASP A 579 -13.13 -8.26 -27.98
CA ASP A 579 -14.30 -7.39 -27.99
C ASP A 579 -15.56 -8.20 -28.31
N PRO A 580 -16.63 -8.10 -27.49
CA PRO A 580 -17.89 -8.80 -27.72
C PRO A 580 -18.52 -8.57 -29.10
N LEU A 581 -18.15 -7.50 -29.81
CA LEU A 581 -18.60 -7.26 -31.18
C LEU A 581 -18.32 -8.44 -32.11
N PHE A 582 -17.21 -9.17 -31.91
CA PHE A 582 -16.85 -10.28 -32.78
C PHE A 582 -17.72 -11.52 -32.57
N LEU A 583 -18.44 -11.58 -31.45
CA LEU A 583 -19.13 -12.79 -30.97
C LEU A 583 -20.66 -12.60 -30.97
N ARG A 584 -21.14 -11.36 -30.85
CA ARG A 584 -22.58 -11.03 -30.78
C ARG A 584 -23.27 -10.82 -32.14
N ASN A 585 -22.53 -10.90 -33.25
CA ASN A 585 -23.07 -10.81 -34.62
C ASN A 585 -23.92 -9.55 -34.89
N GLY A 586 -23.52 -8.42 -34.32
CA GLY A 586 -24.15 -7.11 -34.50
C GLY A 586 -23.98 -6.51 -35.91
N SER A 587 -24.23 -5.20 -36.04
CA SER A 587 -23.96 -4.44 -37.28
C SER A 587 -22.48 -4.10 -37.46
N SER A 588 -21.71 -4.07 -36.37
CA SER A 588 -20.27 -3.77 -36.34
C SER A 588 -19.37 -4.97 -36.55
N THR A 589 -19.93 -6.19 -36.53
CA THR A 589 -19.19 -7.44 -36.77
C THR A 589 -18.86 -7.60 -38.26
N PRO A 590 -17.58 -7.85 -38.63
CA PRO A 590 -17.22 -8.11 -40.02
C PRO A 590 -18.03 -9.24 -40.66
N THR A 591 -18.40 -9.07 -41.93
CA THR A 591 -19.34 -9.98 -42.61
C THR A 591 -18.80 -11.39 -42.76
N HIS A 592 -17.49 -11.56 -43.00
CA HIS A 592 -16.86 -12.89 -43.12
C HIS A 592 -16.89 -13.67 -41.80
N ILE A 593 -16.65 -13.01 -40.66
CA ILE A 593 -16.75 -13.62 -39.32
C ILE A 593 -18.21 -13.98 -39.02
N LYS A 594 -19.14 -13.05 -39.31
CA LYS A 594 -20.57 -13.26 -39.06
C LYS A 594 -21.18 -14.41 -39.89
N GLN A 595 -20.65 -14.64 -41.09
CA GLN A 595 -21.12 -15.70 -41.99
C GLN A 595 -20.43 -17.04 -41.77
N ASP A 596 -19.31 -17.06 -41.03
CA ASP A 596 -18.57 -18.28 -40.69
C ASP A 596 -18.53 -18.52 -39.17
N PRO A 597 -19.56 -19.21 -38.62
CA PRO A 597 -19.59 -19.59 -37.21
C PRO A 597 -18.38 -20.42 -36.76
N ALA A 598 -17.63 -21.06 -37.67
CA ALA A 598 -16.44 -21.81 -37.29
C ALA A 598 -15.35 -20.90 -36.71
N THR A 599 -15.20 -19.67 -37.24
CA THR A 599 -14.23 -18.68 -36.72
C THR A 599 -14.53 -18.24 -35.28
N GLN A 600 -15.78 -18.34 -34.85
CA GLN A 600 -16.25 -18.03 -33.50
C GLN A 600 -16.28 -19.27 -32.59
N SER A 601 -16.07 -20.47 -33.14
CA SER A 601 -16.24 -21.76 -32.46
C SER A 601 -14.91 -22.34 -31.95
N SER A 602 -14.06 -21.50 -31.36
CA SER A 602 -12.81 -21.89 -30.72
C SER A 602 -12.87 -21.59 -29.23
N HIS A 603 -12.28 -22.46 -28.41
CA HIS A 603 -12.12 -22.22 -26.97
C HIS A 603 -11.21 -21.02 -26.70
N PHE A 604 -10.32 -20.65 -27.63
CA PHE A 604 -9.48 -19.47 -27.53
C PHE A 604 -10.20 -18.15 -27.88
N VAL A 605 -11.40 -18.22 -28.46
CA VAL A 605 -12.08 -17.04 -29.02
C VAL A 605 -13.42 -16.73 -28.33
N ARG A 606 -14.21 -17.75 -27.99
CA ARG A 606 -15.60 -17.58 -27.50
C ARG A 606 -15.72 -16.71 -26.23
N GLU A 607 -16.94 -16.21 -25.99
CA GLU A 607 -17.31 -15.59 -24.70
C GLU A 607 -17.39 -16.69 -23.63
N ILE A 608 -17.05 -16.30 -22.40
CA ILE A 608 -17.11 -17.17 -21.22
C ILE A 608 -18.13 -16.55 -20.27
N TYR A 609 -19.12 -17.33 -19.90
CA TYR A 609 -20.19 -16.91 -18.99
C TYR A 609 -19.80 -17.19 -17.55
N GLU A 610 -20.29 -16.36 -16.63
CA GLU A 610 -20.02 -16.49 -15.20
C GLU A 610 -20.39 -17.87 -14.66
N ASN A 611 -21.54 -18.39 -15.06
CA ASN A 611 -22.03 -19.71 -14.66
C ASN A 611 -21.22 -20.90 -15.20
N GLU A 612 -20.31 -20.68 -16.15
CA GLU A 612 -19.39 -21.71 -16.63
C GLU A 612 -18.34 -22.05 -15.56
N ILE A 613 -17.86 -21.02 -14.86
CA ILE A 613 -16.83 -21.14 -13.82
C ILE A 613 -17.47 -21.18 -12.43
N PHE A 614 -18.45 -20.30 -12.19
CA PHE A 614 -19.11 -20.08 -10.91
C PHE A 614 -20.62 -20.40 -11.01
N PRO A 615 -21.02 -21.69 -11.05
CA PRO A 615 -22.40 -22.09 -11.33
C PRO A 615 -23.41 -21.67 -10.25
N ASN A 616 -22.97 -21.43 -9.02
CA ASN A 616 -23.82 -21.06 -7.88
C ASN A 616 -23.92 -19.54 -7.65
N ARG A 617 -23.25 -18.75 -8.50
CA ARG A 617 -23.22 -17.29 -8.40
C ARG A 617 -24.46 -16.68 -9.03
N GLU A 618 -25.15 -15.83 -8.27
CA GLU A 618 -26.39 -15.21 -8.71
C GLU A 618 -26.15 -13.79 -9.26
N SER A 619 -26.36 -13.61 -10.57
CA SER A 619 -26.32 -12.30 -11.22
C SER A 619 -27.45 -11.39 -10.73
N THR A 620 -27.17 -10.10 -10.55
CA THR A 620 -28.14 -9.08 -10.09
C THR A 620 -29.36 -8.94 -11.00
N SER A 621 -29.22 -9.30 -12.28
CA SER A 621 -30.28 -9.25 -13.29
C SER A 621 -31.02 -10.58 -13.47
N GLY A 622 -30.58 -11.65 -12.80
CA GLY A 622 -31.06 -13.02 -13.02
C GLY A 622 -30.63 -13.65 -14.35
N ILE A 623 -29.85 -12.94 -15.17
CA ILE A 623 -29.28 -13.44 -16.44
C ILE A 623 -27.76 -13.61 -16.25
N PRO A 624 -27.18 -14.78 -16.59
CA PRO A 624 -25.74 -14.99 -16.53
C PRO A 624 -24.99 -13.94 -17.34
N THR A 625 -24.03 -13.26 -16.70
CA THR A 625 -23.19 -12.26 -17.37
C THR A 625 -21.93 -12.90 -17.94
N THR A 626 -21.29 -12.25 -18.92
CA THR A 626 -20.01 -12.69 -19.47
C THR A 626 -18.85 -12.16 -18.62
N ILE A 627 -17.87 -13.00 -18.32
CA ILE A 627 -16.64 -12.60 -17.65
C ILE A 627 -15.68 -11.97 -18.68
N SER A 628 -15.04 -10.86 -18.32
CA SER A 628 -13.92 -10.31 -19.11
C SER A 628 -12.66 -11.15 -18.90
N ILE A 629 -12.08 -11.63 -20.00
CA ILE A 629 -10.96 -12.58 -20.02
C ILE A 629 -9.70 -11.87 -20.50
N LEU A 630 -8.66 -11.88 -19.66
CA LEU A 630 -7.33 -11.46 -20.10
C LEU A 630 -6.71 -12.61 -20.90
N ASN A 631 -6.53 -12.39 -22.20
CA ASN A 631 -5.86 -13.34 -23.08
C ASN A 631 -4.40 -12.93 -23.18
N VAL A 632 -3.48 -13.88 -23.00
CA VAL A 632 -2.04 -13.70 -23.17
C VAL A 632 -1.57 -14.74 -24.18
N ALA A 633 -1.27 -14.29 -25.39
CA ALA A 633 -0.79 -15.11 -26.48
C ALA A 633 0.71 -14.92 -26.67
N TYR A 634 1.46 -16.01 -26.72
CA TYR A 634 2.91 -16.01 -26.88
C TYR A 634 3.30 -16.79 -28.14
N TYR A 635 4.12 -16.18 -28.99
CA TYR A 635 4.57 -16.73 -30.27
C TYR A 635 6.11 -16.80 -30.26
N PRO A 636 6.71 -17.91 -29.79
CA PRO A 636 8.16 -17.99 -29.56
C PRO A 636 9.00 -17.96 -30.84
N GLU A 637 8.42 -18.32 -31.99
CA GLU A 637 9.07 -18.28 -33.30
C GLU A 637 9.06 -16.89 -33.95
N GLU A 638 8.31 -15.93 -33.40
CA GLU A 638 8.11 -14.62 -34.02
C GLU A 638 8.81 -13.53 -33.23
N LYS A 639 9.35 -12.52 -33.96
CA LYS A 639 10.01 -11.38 -33.36
C LYS A 639 9.01 -10.52 -32.58
N GLY A 640 9.36 -10.21 -31.33
CA GLY A 640 8.66 -9.20 -30.56
C GLY A 640 9.13 -7.78 -30.91
N PRO A 641 8.50 -6.75 -30.32
CA PRO A 641 8.94 -5.37 -30.46
C PRO A 641 10.39 -5.18 -30.02
N TYR A 642 11.13 -4.35 -30.75
CA TYR A 642 12.53 -3.99 -30.54
C TYR A 642 13.50 -5.19 -30.57
N ASN A 643 13.26 -6.14 -31.49
CA ASN A 643 14.13 -7.30 -31.70
C ASN A 643 14.86 -7.23 -33.05
N TYR A 644 16.16 -6.90 -32.99
CA TYR A 644 17.04 -6.79 -34.16
C TYR A 644 17.93 -8.04 -34.38
N ASP A 645 17.50 -9.22 -33.93
CA ASP A 645 18.25 -10.47 -34.11
C ASP A 645 18.36 -10.87 -35.59
N THR A 646 19.57 -11.19 -36.04
CA THR A 646 19.88 -11.54 -37.44
C THR A 646 20.77 -12.77 -37.49
N ASP A 647 22.07 -12.58 -37.31
CA ASP A 647 23.06 -13.64 -37.24
C ASP A 647 23.15 -14.24 -35.82
N PRO A 648 23.50 -15.53 -35.68
CA PRO A 648 23.79 -16.13 -34.38
C PRO A 648 24.93 -15.38 -33.66
N ASN A 649 24.74 -15.12 -32.37
CA ASN A 649 25.75 -14.50 -31.51
C ASN A 649 25.88 -15.30 -30.19
N PRO A 650 26.74 -14.90 -29.23
CA PRO A 650 26.88 -15.64 -27.97
C PRO A 650 25.58 -15.79 -27.17
N TYR A 651 24.62 -14.89 -27.35
CA TYR A 651 23.38 -14.77 -26.58
C TYR A 651 22.12 -15.25 -27.33
N SER A 652 22.10 -15.19 -28.67
CA SER A 652 20.96 -15.56 -29.51
C SER A 652 21.34 -16.50 -30.66
N ARG A 653 20.35 -17.17 -31.25
CA ARG A 653 20.55 -18.10 -32.39
C ARG A 653 20.21 -17.51 -33.75
N GLY A 654 19.94 -16.20 -33.83
CA GLY A 654 19.59 -15.52 -35.07
C GLY A 654 18.20 -15.88 -35.59
N MET A 655 17.94 -15.50 -36.84
CA MET A 655 16.68 -15.78 -37.54
C MET A 655 16.87 -16.71 -38.76
N ASN A 656 15.78 -17.29 -39.25
CA ASN A 656 15.75 -18.14 -40.44
C ASN A 656 15.35 -17.35 -41.71
N SER A 657 15.36 -18.02 -42.86
CA SER A 657 15.03 -17.41 -44.16
C SER A 657 13.57 -16.94 -44.29
N ASN A 658 12.69 -17.42 -43.41
CA ASN A 658 11.29 -17.03 -43.34
C ASN A 658 11.05 -15.88 -42.34
N GLY A 659 12.11 -15.34 -41.72
CA GLY A 659 12.03 -14.26 -40.74
C GLY A 659 11.72 -14.71 -39.31
N GLY A 660 11.50 -16.00 -39.09
CA GLY A 660 11.26 -16.57 -37.76
C GLY A 660 12.55 -16.68 -36.93
N LEU A 661 12.42 -16.62 -35.61
CA LEU A 661 13.50 -16.78 -34.66
C LEU A 661 13.96 -18.25 -34.60
N ASN A 662 15.28 -18.48 -34.70
CA ASN A 662 15.85 -19.80 -34.46
C ASN A 662 15.84 -20.12 -32.95
N ASP A 663 15.73 -21.40 -32.62
CA ASP A 663 15.70 -21.93 -31.25
C ASP A 663 14.61 -21.27 -30.38
N PRO A 664 13.32 -21.50 -30.67
CA PRO A 664 12.20 -20.82 -30.02
C PRO A 664 12.19 -21.02 -28.49
N GLN A 665 12.69 -22.16 -28.00
CA GLN A 665 12.78 -22.46 -26.56
C GLN A 665 13.66 -21.47 -25.79
N SER A 666 14.70 -20.92 -26.44
CA SER A 666 15.59 -19.94 -25.83
C SER A 666 14.96 -18.55 -25.68
N ARG A 667 13.91 -18.27 -26.47
CA ARG A 667 13.24 -16.97 -26.55
C ARG A 667 12.29 -16.77 -25.38
N TRP A 668 11.96 -15.51 -25.11
CA TRP A 668 11.06 -15.13 -24.02
C TRP A 668 10.14 -13.99 -24.44
N GLY A 669 8.99 -13.85 -23.78
CA GLY A 669 8.10 -12.71 -23.96
C GLY A 669 7.44 -12.37 -22.64
N GLY A 670 7.37 -11.08 -22.29
CA GLY A 670 6.87 -10.67 -20.99
C GLY A 670 6.15 -9.32 -20.99
N ILE A 671 5.29 -9.17 -19.99
CA ILE A 671 4.54 -7.96 -19.68
C ILE A 671 4.72 -7.61 -18.22
N MET A 672 4.67 -6.32 -17.88
CA MET A 672 4.78 -5.85 -16.51
C MET A 672 3.75 -4.77 -16.20
N ARG A 673 3.53 -4.51 -14.91
CA ARG A 673 2.62 -3.48 -14.42
C ARG A 673 3.00 -3.02 -13.03
N GLU A 674 2.50 -1.85 -12.65
CA GLU A 674 2.55 -1.40 -11.26
C GLU A 674 1.58 -2.21 -10.36
N VAL A 675 1.95 -2.30 -9.10
CA VAL A 675 1.14 -2.82 -8.01
C VAL A 675 0.75 -1.66 -7.10
N LEU A 676 -0.56 -1.39 -7.01
CA LEU A 676 -1.09 -0.22 -6.30
C LEU A 676 -0.89 -0.29 -4.77
N THR A 677 -0.82 -1.50 -4.20
CA THR A 677 -0.61 -1.72 -2.77
C THR A 677 0.76 -2.33 -2.55
N SER A 678 1.77 -1.53 -2.25
CA SER A 678 3.16 -1.99 -2.19
C SER A 678 3.56 -2.72 -0.91
N ASP A 679 2.92 -2.41 0.22
CA ASP A 679 3.17 -3.08 1.51
C ASP A 679 2.26 -4.30 1.68
N PHE A 680 2.71 -5.44 1.17
CA PHE A 680 1.98 -6.71 1.22
C PHE A 680 1.91 -7.27 2.65
N GLU A 681 2.86 -6.93 3.54
CA GLU A 681 2.80 -7.37 4.93
C GLU A 681 1.63 -6.68 5.66
N THR A 682 1.52 -5.36 5.51
CA THR A 682 0.43 -4.60 6.12
C THR A 682 -0.91 -4.96 5.49
N ALA A 683 -0.95 -5.07 4.15
CA ALA A 683 -2.15 -5.48 3.42
C ALA A 683 -2.48 -6.98 3.56
N ASN A 684 -1.60 -7.78 4.17
CA ASN A 684 -1.74 -9.22 4.32
C ASN A 684 -2.04 -9.96 3.01
N ILE A 685 -1.32 -9.64 1.94
CA ILE A 685 -1.40 -10.37 0.67
C ILE A 685 -0.72 -11.73 0.88
N GLN A 686 -1.41 -12.82 0.51
CA GLN A 686 -0.93 -14.19 0.74
C GLN A 686 -0.71 -14.97 -0.55
N TYR A 687 -1.53 -14.72 -1.58
CA TYR A 687 -1.52 -15.52 -2.80
C TYR A 687 -1.55 -14.69 -4.08
N ILE A 688 -0.90 -15.20 -5.12
CA ILE A 688 -1.26 -14.91 -6.51
C ILE A 688 -2.27 -15.99 -6.92
N GLU A 689 -3.51 -15.60 -7.21
CA GLU A 689 -4.58 -16.52 -7.59
C GLU A 689 -5.08 -16.23 -9.00
N PHE A 690 -5.24 -17.27 -9.82
CA PHE A 690 -5.82 -17.11 -11.15
C PHE A 690 -6.52 -18.36 -11.65
N TRP A 691 -7.57 -18.16 -12.45
CA TRP A 691 -8.27 -19.21 -13.18
C TRP A 691 -7.77 -19.24 -14.62
N LEU A 692 -7.08 -20.32 -14.98
CA LEU A 692 -6.52 -20.53 -16.31
C LEU A 692 -7.31 -21.62 -17.06
N MET A 693 -7.83 -21.27 -18.24
CA MET A 693 -8.37 -22.24 -19.18
C MET A 693 -7.25 -23.17 -19.64
N ASP A 694 -7.53 -24.48 -19.78
CA ASP A 694 -6.57 -25.44 -20.32
C ASP A 694 -6.00 -24.94 -21.67
N PRO A 695 -4.73 -24.53 -21.70
CA PRO A 695 -4.16 -23.93 -22.89
C PRO A 695 -3.87 -24.98 -23.98
N PHE A 696 -4.04 -26.27 -23.67
CA PHE A 696 -3.84 -27.40 -24.59
C PHE A 696 -5.15 -27.99 -25.12
N VAL A 697 -6.30 -27.35 -24.85
CA VAL A 697 -7.63 -27.88 -25.21
C VAL A 697 -7.81 -28.15 -26.71
N GLU A 698 -7.17 -27.35 -27.58
CA GLU A 698 -7.24 -27.53 -29.04
C GLU A 698 -6.02 -28.28 -29.62
N ASP A 699 -4.91 -28.37 -28.88
CA ASP A 699 -3.72 -29.16 -29.24
C ASP A 699 -3.13 -29.92 -28.03
N PRO A 700 -3.57 -31.16 -27.81
CA PRO A 700 -3.06 -32.01 -26.73
C PRO A 700 -1.61 -32.49 -26.93
N THR A 701 -1.01 -32.31 -28.11
CA THR A 701 0.35 -32.78 -28.43
C THR A 701 1.44 -31.75 -28.14
N HIS A 702 1.02 -30.53 -27.79
CA HIS A 702 1.87 -29.40 -27.46
C HIS A 702 2.83 -29.72 -26.30
N GLN A 703 4.12 -29.44 -26.47
CA GLN A 703 5.19 -29.81 -25.50
C GLN A 703 5.18 -28.96 -24.22
N GLY A 704 4.60 -27.76 -24.29
CA GLY A 704 4.47 -26.84 -23.17
C GLY A 704 5.74 -26.02 -22.91
N GLY A 705 5.73 -25.25 -21.82
CA GLY A 705 6.79 -24.33 -21.44
C GLY A 705 6.64 -23.84 -20.00
N ASP A 706 7.28 -22.72 -19.67
CA ASP A 706 7.29 -22.17 -18.32
C ASP A 706 6.71 -20.75 -18.29
N LEU A 707 5.79 -20.52 -17.35
CA LEU A 707 5.26 -19.21 -16.98
C LEU A 707 5.95 -18.75 -15.70
N PHE A 708 6.39 -17.49 -15.67
CA PHE A 708 7.03 -16.90 -14.52
C PHE A 708 6.29 -15.65 -14.07
N PHE A 709 6.22 -15.47 -12.76
CA PHE A 709 5.83 -14.22 -12.11
C PHE A 709 7.02 -13.68 -11.32
N ASN A 710 7.31 -12.41 -11.46
CA ASN A 710 8.23 -11.69 -10.60
C ASN A 710 7.44 -10.66 -9.79
N LEU A 711 7.68 -10.60 -8.48
CA LEU A 711 7.09 -9.62 -7.58
C LEU A 711 8.19 -8.88 -6.82
N GLY A 712 8.24 -7.56 -6.97
CA GLY A 712 9.18 -6.71 -6.23
C GLY A 712 9.43 -5.39 -6.94
N ASN A 713 10.69 -4.93 -6.85
CA ASN A 713 11.20 -3.85 -7.68
C ASN A 713 11.71 -4.45 -8.99
N ILE A 714 11.16 -3.97 -10.10
CA ILE A 714 11.44 -4.46 -11.46
C ILE A 714 11.85 -3.24 -12.27
N SER A 715 12.84 -3.42 -13.15
CA SER A 715 13.34 -2.34 -13.99
C SER A 715 12.24 -1.85 -14.93
N GLU A 716 12.06 -0.54 -15.02
CA GLU A 716 11.17 0.12 -15.97
C GLU A 716 11.88 0.46 -17.29
N ASP A 717 13.21 0.38 -17.32
CA ASP A 717 14.05 0.47 -18.53
C ASP A 717 13.79 -0.74 -19.45
N ILE A 718 12.85 -0.58 -20.38
CA ILE A 718 12.39 -1.59 -21.34
C ILE A 718 13.41 -1.72 -22.48
N LEU A 719 13.89 -0.58 -22.98
CA LEU A 719 14.92 -0.40 -24.00
C LEU A 719 16.24 -0.07 -23.33
N ARG A 720 16.86 -1.11 -22.78
CA ARG A 720 18.05 -1.03 -21.93
C ARG A 720 19.14 -0.08 -22.44
N ASP A 721 19.11 1.17 -22.00
CA ASP A 721 20.10 2.20 -22.26
C ASP A 721 20.25 3.24 -21.13
N SER A 722 19.54 3.03 -20.02
CA SER A 722 19.50 3.93 -18.86
C SER A 722 18.95 5.34 -19.16
N ARG A 723 18.26 5.55 -20.30
CA ARG A 723 17.55 6.79 -20.63
C ARG A 723 16.06 6.53 -20.53
N LYS A 724 15.30 7.50 -20.01
CA LYS A 724 13.85 7.41 -19.95
C LYS A 724 13.23 7.77 -21.29
N SER A 725 12.72 6.79 -22.03
CA SER A 725 11.91 7.08 -23.21
C SER A 725 10.52 7.59 -22.83
N VAL A 726 10.08 8.64 -23.50
CA VAL A 726 8.73 9.21 -23.35
C VAL A 726 8.32 9.94 -24.62
N GLU A 727 7.25 9.45 -25.25
CA GLU A 727 6.79 9.91 -26.56
C GLU A 727 6.41 11.40 -26.60
N ASN A 728 5.74 11.89 -25.56
CA ASN A 728 5.31 13.29 -25.55
C ASN A 728 6.44 14.29 -25.29
N GLY A 729 7.63 13.80 -24.93
CA GLY A 729 8.85 14.60 -24.89
C GLY A 729 9.50 14.78 -26.27
N LEU A 730 9.10 13.98 -27.27
CA LEU A 730 9.67 14.02 -28.62
C LEU A 730 9.21 15.28 -29.38
N PRO A 731 10.02 15.77 -30.35
CA PRO A 731 9.66 16.89 -31.19
C PRO A 731 8.38 16.62 -31.98
N GLY A 732 7.42 17.54 -31.93
CA GLY A 732 6.19 17.50 -32.74
C GLY A 732 6.38 17.87 -34.21
N SER A 733 7.60 17.79 -34.74
CA SER A 733 7.95 18.24 -36.09
C SER A 733 9.16 17.44 -36.60
N PRO A 734 9.48 17.49 -37.91
CA PRO A 734 10.67 16.82 -38.45
C PRO A 734 11.99 17.47 -37.99
N ASP A 735 11.94 18.64 -37.33
CA ASP A 735 13.13 19.31 -36.81
C ASP A 735 13.56 18.68 -35.48
N LEU A 736 14.66 17.93 -35.53
CA LEU A 736 15.23 17.23 -34.38
C LEU A 736 15.91 18.21 -33.41
N GLN A 737 15.20 18.61 -32.36
CA GLN A 737 15.71 19.45 -31.27
C GLN A 737 15.47 18.78 -29.92
N ASN A 738 16.35 19.01 -28.94
CA ASN A 738 16.20 18.47 -27.57
C ASN A 738 16.03 16.94 -27.52
N ILE A 739 16.78 16.24 -28.36
CA ILE A 739 16.85 14.78 -28.37
C ILE A 739 18.30 14.33 -28.19
N ASP A 740 18.48 13.18 -27.56
CA ASP A 740 19.71 12.41 -27.55
C ASP A 740 19.51 11.12 -28.36
N THR A 741 20.59 10.42 -28.69
CA THR A 741 20.54 9.19 -29.48
C THR A 741 21.25 8.05 -28.74
N THR A 742 20.55 6.94 -28.60
CA THR A 742 21.07 5.69 -28.03
C THR A 742 21.18 4.62 -29.12
N SER A 743 21.63 3.42 -28.79
CA SER A 743 21.63 2.30 -29.75
C SER A 743 20.22 1.89 -30.15
N TRP A 744 19.21 2.21 -29.33
CA TRP A 744 17.81 1.88 -29.57
C TRP A 744 17.09 2.92 -30.42
N GLY A 745 17.47 4.19 -30.32
CA GLY A 745 16.85 5.23 -31.14
C GLY A 745 17.05 6.63 -30.57
N ARG A 746 15.99 7.42 -30.52
CA ARG A 746 15.98 8.81 -30.06
C ARG A 746 15.19 8.94 -28.77
N VAL A 747 15.81 9.56 -27.77
CA VAL A 747 15.17 9.84 -26.48
C VAL A 747 15.13 11.35 -26.25
N PRO A 748 14.04 11.89 -25.67
CA PRO A 748 13.97 13.32 -25.41
C PRO A 748 14.90 13.73 -24.28
N THR A 749 15.60 14.86 -24.44
CA THR A 749 16.40 15.48 -23.36
C THR A 749 15.56 16.44 -22.52
N VAL A 750 14.35 16.77 -22.98
CA VAL A 750 13.38 17.55 -22.23
C VAL A 750 12.56 16.64 -21.33
N GLN A 751 12.31 17.13 -20.13
CA GLN A 751 11.48 16.41 -19.18
C GLN A 751 10.01 16.73 -19.46
N SER A 752 9.18 15.70 -19.48
CA SER A 752 7.74 15.83 -19.68
C SER A 752 7.07 16.44 -18.42
N VAL A 753 6.31 17.52 -18.62
CA VAL A 753 5.61 18.25 -17.54
C VAL A 753 4.23 17.62 -17.24
N VAL A 754 3.66 16.94 -18.23
CA VAL A 754 2.35 16.30 -18.16
C VAL A 754 2.42 15.06 -19.03
N HIS A 755 1.86 13.94 -18.58
CA HIS A 755 1.81 12.69 -19.37
C HIS A 755 0.66 12.74 -20.40
N ALA A 756 0.73 13.70 -21.31
CA ALA A 756 -0.28 13.91 -22.34
C ALA A 756 0.38 14.46 -23.59
N PHE A 757 -0.12 14.03 -24.73
CA PHE A 757 0.25 14.56 -26.03
C PHE A 757 -0.42 15.90 -26.33
N ASP A 758 0.14 16.61 -27.30
CA ASP A 758 -0.51 17.77 -27.90
C ASP A 758 -1.77 17.35 -28.69
N ASN A 759 -2.77 18.24 -28.73
CA ASN A 759 -4.02 18.03 -29.48
C ASN A 759 -3.89 18.36 -30.99
N SER A 760 -2.70 18.18 -31.57
CA SER A 760 -2.41 18.44 -32.98
C SER A 760 -2.06 17.14 -33.70
N SER A 761 -2.78 16.83 -34.77
CA SER A 761 -2.52 15.64 -35.61
C SER A 761 -1.13 15.68 -36.28
N GLU A 762 -0.63 16.89 -36.61
CA GLU A 762 0.71 17.04 -37.18
C GLU A 762 1.81 16.76 -36.15
N SER A 763 1.60 17.15 -34.88
CA SER A 763 2.55 16.84 -33.80
C SER A 763 2.51 15.34 -33.48
N ARG A 764 1.30 14.77 -33.43
CA ARG A 764 1.07 13.37 -33.06
C ARG A 764 1.88 12.40 -33.90
N MET A 765 1.95 12.60 -35.21
CA MET A 765 2.69 11.72 -36.12
C MET A 765 4.21 11.67 -35.90
N TYR A 766 4.77 12.60 -35.12
CA TYR A 766 6.20 12.59 -34.75
C TYR A 766 6.42 12.23 -33.28
N GLN A 767 5.35 12.18 -32.47
CA GLN A 767 5.41 11.87 -31.04
C GLN A 767 4.97 10.44 -30.74
N ASP A 768 3.88 9.97 -31.35
CA ASP A 768 3.31 8.62 -31.21
C ASP A 768 4.05 7.67 -32.16
N VAL A 769 5.27 7.28 -31.77
CA VAL A 769 6.28 6.61 -32.60
C VAL A 769 7.04 5.53 -31.83
N GLY A 770 6.46 5.03 -30.73
CA GLY A 770 7.06 3.99 -29.91
C GLY A 770 8.15 4.45 -28.95
N LEU A 771 8.67 3.48 -28.19
CA LEU A 771 9.73 3.72 -27.20
C LEU A 771 11.09 4.02 -27.83
N ASP A 772 11.33 3.65 -29.09
CA ASP A 772 12.57 3.98 -29.79
C ASP A 772 12.60 5.44 -30.29
N GLY A 773 11.47 6.14 -30.27
CA GLY A 773 11.38 7.53 -30.73
C GLY A 773 11.64 7.70 -32.23
N LEU A 774 11.48 6.64 -33.01
CA LEU A 774 11.75 6.61 -34.44
C LEU A 774 10.47 6.23 -35.18
N ARG A 775 10.17 6.96 -36.24
CA ARG A 775 9.15 6.50 -37.20
C ARG A 775 9.75 5.38 -38.04
N ASN A 776 8.90 4.50 -38.55
CA ASN A 776 9.26 3.50 -39.57
C ASN A 776 10.23 3.99 -40.69
N GLN A 777 10.05 5.21 -41.21
CA GLN A 777 10.96 5.78 -42.21
C GLN A 777 12.36 6.11 -41.65
N ASP A 778 12.42 6.62 -40.42
CA ASP A 778 13.67 6.96 -39.73
C ASP A 778 14.37 5.69 -39.22
N GLU A 779 13.62 4.68 -38.78
CA GLU A 779 14.15 3.36 -38.45
C GLU A 779 14.90 2.73 -39.62
N GLN A 780 14.40 2.85 -40.85
CA GLN A 780 15.11 2.32 -42.03
C GLN A 780 16.51 2.93 -42.20
N ALA A 781 16.65 4.23 -41.90
CA ALA A 781 17.93 4.91 -41.96
C ALA A 781 18.80 4.55 -40.74
N PHE A 782 18.19 4.45 -39.56
CA PHE A 782 18.87 4.20 -38.30
C PHE A 782 19.42 2.77 -38.20
N PHE A 783 18.60 1.79 -38.55
CA PHE A 783 18.90 0.36 -38.50
C PHE A 783 19.38 -0.21 -39.83
N ILE A 784 20.06 0.60 -40.65
CA ILE A 784 20.52 0.19 -41.98
C ILE A 784 21.43 -1.06 -41.94
N GLU A 785 22.25 -1.21 -40.90
CA GLU A 785 23.10 -2.40 -40.72
C GLU A 785 22.28 -3.67 -40.45
N TYR A 786 21.23 -3.56 -39.63
CA TYR A 786 20.29 -4.65 -39.36
C TYR A 786 19.57 -5.04 -40.65
N LEU A 787 19.06 -4.07 -41.41
CA LEU A 787 18.35 -4.32 -42.67
C LEU A 787 19.25 -5.00 -43.71
N GLN A 788 20.50 -4.56 -43.86
CA GLN A 788 21.44 -5.19 -44.78
C GLN A 788 21.73 -6.65 -44.41
N ARG A 789 21.87 -6.96 -43.12
CA ARG A 789 22.04 -8.34 -42.65
C ARG A 789 20.76 -9.16 -42.86
N ALA A 790 19.60 -8.57 -42.56
CA ALA A 790 18.33 -9.22 -42.76
C ALA A 790 18.11 -9.60 -44.22
N GLN A 791 18.43 -8.71 -45.16
CA GLN A 791 18.34 -8.95 -46.60
C GLN A 791 19.17 -10.15 -47.07
N ASN A 792 20.32 -10.40 -46.44
CA ASN A 792 21.20 -11.52 -46.81
C ASN A 792 20.67 -12.88 -46.32
N ILE A 793 19.76 -12.89 -45.34
CA ILE A 793 19.23 -14.10 -44.70
C ILE A 793 17.82 -14.41 -45.21
N THR A 794 16.95 -13.41 -45.33
CA THR A 794 15.53 -13.59 -45.61
C THR A 794 15.20 -13.60 -47.10
N ASN A 795 14.04 -14.17 -47.43
CA ASN A 795 13.48 -14.05 -48.77
C ASN A 795 12.98 -12.62 -49.05
N SER A 796 12.76 -12.27 -50.33
CA SER A 796 12.43 -10.90 -50.72
C SER A 796 11.09 -10.39 -50.16
N GLU A 797 10.12 -11.27 -49.93
CA GLU A 797 8.80 -10.93 -49.37
C GLU A 797 8.93 -10.58 -47.88
N VAL A 798 9.56 -11.45 -47.11
CA VAL A 798 9.86 -11.25 -45.69
C VAL A 798 10.74 -10.02 -45.47
N TYR A 799 11.74 -9.80 -46.32
CA TYR A 799 12.55 -8.59 -46.25
C TYR A 799 11.71 -7.32 -46.48
N THR A 800 10.72 -7.37 -47.37
CA THR A 800 9.83 -6.23 -47.61
C THR A 800 8.97 -5.94 -46.38
N ASP A 801 8.56 -6.96 -45.62
CA ASP A 801 7.82 -6.77 -44.37
C ASP A 801 8.72 -6.23 -43.25
N ILE A 802 9.95 -6.73 -43.11
CA ILE A 802 10.96 -6.17 -42.19
C ILE A 802 11.28 -4.71 -42.53
N LEU A 803 11.27 -4.34 -43.82
CA LEU A 803 11.53 -2.96 -44.24
C LEU A 803 10.39 -2.01 -43.87
N LYS A 804 9.15 -2.51 -43.78
CA LYS A 804 7.99 -1.68 -43.41
C LYS A 804 7.99 -1.33 -41.93
N ASP A 805 8.43 -2.28 -41.10
CA ASP A 805 8.41 -2.23 -39.63
C ASP A 805 9.72 -2.83 -39.07
N PRO A 806 10.86 -2.12 -39.17
CA PRO A 806 12.14 -2.61 -38.67
C PRO A 806 12.14 -2.95 -37.17
N SER A 807 11.48 -2.13 -36.35
CA SER A 807 11.38 -2.27 -34.89
C SER A 807 10.32 -3.28 -34.42
N ASN A 808 9.40 -3.74 -35.27
CA ASN A 808 8.28 -4.65 -34.93
C ASN A 808 7.32 -4.11 -33.85
N ASP A 809 7.18 -2.79 -33.75
CA ASP A 809 6.39 -2.10 -32.75
C ASP A 809 5.17 -1.35 -33.33
N ASP A 810 4.88 -1.47 -34.63
CA ASP A 810 3.65 -0.98 -35.26
C ASP A 810 2.38 -1.42 -34.53
N PHE A 811 1.53 -0.46 -34.18
CA PHE A 811 0.17 -0.69 -33.73
C PHE A 811 -0.79 -0.97 -34.88
N HIS A 812 -1.74 -1.89 -34.66
CA HIS A 812 -2.88 -2.02 -35.53
C HIS A 812 -4.18 -2.26 -34.77
N TYR A 813 -5.20 -1.45 -35.09
CA TYR A 813 -6.51 -1.60 -34.48
C TYR A 813 -7.21 -2.88 -34.99
N PHE A 814 -7.79 -3.66 -34.08
CA PHE A 814 -8.33 -4.99 -34.38
C PHE A 814 -9.51 -4.99 -35.38
N ARG A 815 -10.15 -3.84 -35.63
CA ARG A 815 -11.27 -3.68 -36.59
C ARG A 815 -10.89 -3.13 -37.96
N GLY A 816 -9.61 -2.93 -38.28
CA GLY A 816 -9.21 -2.32 -39.55
C GLY A 816 -9.85 -2.98 -40.79
N SER A 817 -10.25 -2.17 -41.76
CA SER A 817 -10.93 -2.61 -42.98
C SER A 817 -10.03 -3.46 -43.90
N ASP A 818 -8.71 -3.30 -43.79
CA ASP A 818 -7.68 -4.12 -44.44
C ASP A 818 -7.63 -5.55 -43.86
N TYR A 819 -7.83 -5.71 -42.56
CA TYR A 819 -7.96 -7.02 -41.89
C TYR A 819 -9.26 -7.73 -42.31
N ASP A 820 -10.32 -6.96 -42.58
CA ASP A 820 -11.57 -7.47 -43.14
C ASP A 820 -11.39 -7.92 -44.60
N PHE A 821 -10.70 -7.12 -45.42
CA PHE A 821 -10.38 -7.46 -46.81
C PHE A 821 -9.52 -8.73 -46.90
N SER A 822 -8.56 -8.87 -45.97
CA SER A 822 -7.70 -10.05 -45.85
C SER A 822 -8.37 -11.24 -45.14
N GLN A 823 -9.63 -11.08 -44.70
CA GLN A 823 -10.43 -12.09 -44.00
C GLN A 823 -9.72 -12.70 -42.77
N LEU A 824 -8.97 -11.89 -42.01
CA LEU A 824 -8.24 -12.37 -40.84
C LEU A 824 -9.19 -12.89 -39.75
N GLY A 825 -8.79 -14.00 -39.12
CA GLY A 825 -9.44 -14.56 -37.94
C GLY A 825 -9.22 -13.71 -36.67
N ILE A 826 -10.02 -13.96 -35.63
CA ILE A 826 -10.11 -13.08 -34.46
C ILE A 826 -8.78 -12.97 -33.69
N LEU A 827 -8.08 -14.08 -33.43
CA LEU A 827 -6.80 -14.05 -32.70
C LEU A 827 -5.72 -13.24 -33.43
N ASN A 828 -5.62 -13.39 -34.75
CA ASN A 828 -4.62 -12.68 -35.56
C ASN A 828 -4.82 -11.16 -35.54
N ARG A 829 -6.04 -10.68 -35.34
CA ARG A 829 -6.36 -9.24 -35.28
C ARG A 829 -5.78 -8.55 -34.05
N TYR A 830 -5.56 -9.29 -32.97
CA TYR A 830 -5.02 -8.74 -31.73
C TYR A 830 -3.49 -8.80 -31.66
N LYS A 831 -2.83 -9.44 -32.62
CA LYS A 831 -1.39 -9.70 -32.59
C LYS A 831 -0.53 -8.43 -32.63
N ARG A 832 -1.01 -7.37 -33.28
CA ARG A 832 -0.36 -6.05 -33.35
C ARG A 832 -1.07 -4.99 -32.50
N TYR A 833 -2.06 -5.37 -31.69
CA TYR A 833 -2.82 -4.42 -30.90
C TYR A 833 -2.01 -3.81 -29.74
N ASN A 834 -0.92 -4.46 -29.33
CA ASN A 834 -0.01 -3.97 -28.29
C ASN A 834 1.21 -3.22 -28.84
N GLY A 835 1.22 -2.89 -30.14
CA GLY A 835 2.25 -2.00 -30.71
C GLY A 835 2.18 -0.60 -30.12
N GLN A 836 3.30 0.11 -30.17
CA GLN A 836 3.50 1.43 -29.59
C GLN A 836 3.52 2.52 -30.66
N ASP A 837 4.16 2.31 -31.83
CA ASP A 837 4.07 3.26 -32.96
C ASP A 837 2.63 3.35 -33.48
N GLY A 838 2.02 4.54 -33.36
CA GLY A 838 0.70 4.85 -33.88
C GLY A 838 -0.47 4.30 -33.07
N ASN A 839 -0.29 4.04 -31.77
CA ASN A 839 -1.35 3.50 -30.90
C ASN A 839 -2.31 4.55 -30.34
N SER A 840 -1.94 5.83 -30.48
CA SER A 840 -2.67 6.98 -29.94
C SER A 840 -3.06 8.02 -31.02
N PRO A 841 -3.64 7.59 -32.17
CA PRO A 841 -4.02 8.50 -33.25
C PRO A 841 -5.15 9.44 -32.85
N THR A 842 -5.13 10.67 -33.38
CA THR A 842 -6.27 11.59 -33.27
C THR A 842 -7.46 11.12 -34.11
N SER A 843 -8.65 11.68 -33.88
CA SER A 843 -9.84 11.30 -34.65
C SER A 843 -9.69 11.61 -36.14
N GLU A 844 -8.92 12.63 -36.50
CA GLU A 844 -8.62 13.03 -37.87
C GLU A 844 -7.59 12.12 -38.55
N MET A 845 -6.77 11.39 -37.77
CA MET A 845 -5.79 10.42 -38.27
C MET A 845 -6.40 9.04 -38.53
N SER A 846 -7.57 8.74 -37.96
CA SER A 846 -8.27 7.49 -38.23
C SER A 846 -8.73 7.43 -39.68
N THR A 847 -8.31 6.41 -40.40
CA THR A 847 -8.79 6.09 -41.76
C THR A 847 -10.17 5.43 -41.76
N GLU A 848 -10.65 5.04 -40.57
CA GLU A 848 -11.91 4.34 -40.36
C GLU A 848 -13.02 5.30 -39.92
N SER A 849 -14.28 4.90 -40.07
CA SER A 849 -15.44 5.73 -39.65
C SER A 849 -15.65 5.77 -38.12
N TYR A 850 -14.71 5.24 -37.35
CA TYR A 850 -14.75 5.12 -35.90
C TYR A 850 -13.34 5.37 -35.33
N PRO A 851 -13.21 5.73 -34.04
CA PRO A 851 -11.90 5.88 -33.41
C PRO A 851 -11.14 4.56 -33.41
N THR A 852 -9.88 4.60 -33.84
CA THR A 852 -8.96 3.44 -33.90
C THR A 852 -7.86 3.50 -32.84
N SER A 853 -7.95 4.42 -31.88
CA SER A 853 -6.95 4.57 -30.82
C SER A 853 -7.01 3.39 -29.83
N GLY A 854 -5.83 2.86 -29.49
CA GLY A 854 -5.62 1.87 -28.44
C GLY A 854 -5.38 2.52 -27.08
N SER A 855 -4.70 3.67 -27.06
CA SER A 855 -4.47 4.51 -25.89
C SER A 855 -4.70 5.99 -26.24
N THR A 856 -4.88 6.82 -25.21
CA THR A 856 -4.83 8.29 -25.33
C THR A 856 -3.60 8.87 -24.64
N LEU A 857 -2.87 8.03 -23.91
CA LEU A 857 -1.69 8.37 -23.13
C LEU A 857 -0.44 8.01 -23.93
N PRO A 858 0.62 8.84 -23.86
CA PRO A 858 1.91 8.52 -24.46
C PRO A 858 2.54 7.29 -23.82
N ASP A 859 3.23 6.49 -24.62
CA ASP A 859 4.10 5.42 -24.14
C ASP A 859 5.34 6.03 -23.45
N MET A 860 5.72 5.42 -22.33
CA MET A 860 6.92 5.81 -21.58
C MET A 860 7.43 4.69 -20.68
N GLU A 861 8.71 4.77 -20.32
CA GLU A 861 9.42 3.85 -19.41
C GLU A 861 9.30 4.27 -17.93
N ASP A 862 8.18 4.89 -17.58
CA ASP A 862 7.77 5.27 -16.22
C ASP A 862 6.36 4.70 -15.99
N ILE A 863 6.30 3.44 -15.55
CA ILE A 863 5.07 2.66 -15.47
C ILE A 863 4.24 3.09 -14.26
N ASN A 864 4.89 3.42 -13.13
CA ASN A 864 4.21 3.87 -11.91
C ASN A 864 4.03 5.40 -11.82
N ARG A 865 4.50 6.15 -12.81
CA ARG A 865 4.31 7.61 -12.98
C ARG A 865 4.88 8.43 -11.84
N ASP A 866 6.04 8.03 -11.33
CA ASP A 866 6.75 8.78 -10.28
C ASP A 866 7.80 9.76 -10.84
N ASN A 867 7.80 9.96 -12.16
CA ASN A 867 8.67 10.81 -12.95
C ASN A 867 10.15 10.40 -12.98
N THR A 868 10.51 9.23 -12.43
CA THR A 868 11.88 8.69 -12.47
C THR A 868 11.92 7.35 -13.20
N LEU A 869 13.06 7.04 -13.83
CA LEU A 869 13.29 5.71 -14.39
C LEU A 869 13.81 4.78 -13.28
N SER A 870 13.03 3.79 -12.86
CA SER A 870 13.53 2.79 -11.91
C SER A 870 14.31 1.70 -12.63
N GLU A 871 15.63 1.65 -12.45
CA GLU A 871 16.51 0.62 -13.03
C GLU A 871 16.81 -0.53 -12.04
N THR A 872 16.13 -0.55 -10.88
CA THR A 872 16.40 -1.52 -9.81
C THR A 872 15.71 -2.85 -10.07
N GLU A 873 16.48 -3.94 -10.06
CA GLU A 873 15.94 -5.31 -10.09
C GLU A 873 16.14 -5.98 -8.74
N SER A 874 15.07 -6.06 -7.96
CA SER A 874 15.02 -6.73 -6.66
C SER A 874 13.65 -7.36 -6.43
N TYR A 875 13.51 -8.65 -6.69
CA TYR A 875 12.21 -9.35 -6.73
C TYR A 875 12.30 -10.81 -6.30
N TYR A 876 11.14 -11.35 -5.94
CA TYR A 876 10.87 -12.77 -5.77
C TYR A 876 10.36 -13.34 -7.09
N GLN A 877 10.84 -14.52 -7.48
CA GLN A 877 10.43 -15.20 -8.70
C GLN A 877 9.65 -16.48 -8.39
N TYR A 878 8.51 -16.62 -9.06
CA TYR A 878 7.62 -17.77 -9.03
C TYR A 878 7.59 -18.43 -10.40
N LYS A 879 7.77 -19.75 -10.44
CA LYS A 879 7.75 -20.55 -11.67
C LYS A 879 6.53 -21.49 -11.67
N VAL A 880 5.73 -21.40 -12.72
CA VAL A 880 4.62 -22.31 -13.02
C VAL A 880 4.96 -23.09 -14.29
N SER A 881 4.94 -24.42 -14.22
CA SER A 881 5.16 -25.27 -15.40
C SER A 881 3.87 -25.45 -16.17
N LEU A 882 3.80 -24.96 -17.41
CA LEU A 882 2.66 -25.20 -18.30
C LEU A 882 3.01 -26.33 -19.26
N ARG A 883 2.92 -27.58 -18.77
CA ARG A 883 3.09 -28.79 -19.58
C ARG A 883 1.93 -29.74 -19.31
N PRO A 884 1.37 -30.44 -20.32
CA PRO A 884 0.20 -31.28 -20.13
C PRO A 884 0.32 -32.28 -18.96
N GLU A 885 1.50 -32.86 -18.74
CA GLU A 885 1.76 -33.80 -17.65
C GLU A 885 1.69 -33.17 -16.24
N ASN A 886 1.96 -31.87 -16.12
CA ASN A 886 2.00 -31.11 -14.87
C ASN A 886 0.68 -30.38 -14.56
N MET A 887 -0.34 -30.52 -15.42
CA MET A 887 -1.68 -29.94 -15.22
C MET A 887 -2.56 -30.87 -14.36
N GLN A 888 -2.13 -31.14 -13.12
CA GLN A 888 -2.81 -32.03 -12.18
C GLN A 888 -3.08 -31.32 -10.84
N VAL A 889 -4.31 -31.46 -10.33
CA VAL A 889 -4.72 -30.90 -9.02
C VAL A 889 -3.84 -31.47 -7.90
N GLY A 890 -3.35 -30.60 -7.03
CA GLY A 890 -2.45 -30.93 -5.92
C GLY A 890 -0.96 -30.80 -6.24
N SER A 891 -0.60 -30.43 -7.48
CA SER A 891 0.77 -30.15 -7.91
C SER A 891 0.84 -28.83 -8.66
N ASN A 892 2.04 -28.25 -8.83
CA ASN A 892 2.24 -27.06 -9.67
C ASN A 892 1.31 -25.89 -9.30
N PHE A 893 1.03 -25.73 -8.00
CA PHE A 893 0.10 -24.73 -7.43
C PHE A 893 -1.37 -24.83 -7.85
N ILE A 894 -1.80 -25.94 -8.46
CA ILE A 894 -3.19 -26.16 -8.86
C ILE A 894 -4.00 -26.68 -7.66
N VAL A 895 -5.01 -25.92 -7.24
CA VAL A 895 -5.85 -26.25 -6.07
C VAL A 895 -7.23 -26.81 -6.43
N ASP A 896 -7.74 -26.49 -7.61
CA ASP A 896 -9.04 -26.97 -8.10
C ASP A 896 -9.07 -27.07 -9.63
N MET A 897 -10.02 -27.86 -10.15
CA MET A 897 -10.28 -28.00 -11.57
C MET A 897 -11.75 -28.32 -11.84
N ILE A 898 -12.33 -27.61 -12.81
CA ILE A 898 -13.69 -27.85 -13.30
C ILE A 898 -13.66 -28.21 -14.80
N GLU A 899 -14.61 -29.03 -15.24
CA GLU A 899 -14.73 -29.44 -16.66
C GLU A 899 -16.17 -29.21 -17.19
N PRO A 900 -16.58 -27.94 -17.42
CA PRO A 900 -17.88 -27.63 -18.00
C PRO A 900 -18.01 -28.11 -19.46
N THR A 901 -19.23 -28.47 -19.85
CA THR A 901 -19.60 -28.73 -21.25
C THR A 901 -20.29 -27.50 -21.82
N VAL A 902 -19.73 -26.93 -22.87
CA VAL A 902 -20.18 -25.68 -23.48
C VAL A 902 -20.63 -25.90 -24.92
N LYS A 903 -21.63 -25.14 -25.35
CA LYS A 903 -22.11 -25.15 -26.74
C LYS A 903 -21.43 -24.01 -27.52
N LEU A 904 -20.65 -24.38 -28.53
CA LEU A 904 -19.94 -23.43 -29.40
C LEU A 904 -20.90 -22.76 -30.40
N ALA A 905 -20.45 -21.71 -31.07
CA ALA A 905 -21.26 -20.94 -32.03
C ALA A 905 -21.75 -21.77 -33.23
N ASN A 906 -21.00 -22.79 -33.64
CA ASN A 906 -21.36 -23.77 -34.67
C ASN A 906 -22.38 -24.82 -34.18
N GLY A 907 -22.76 -24.79 -32.90
CA GLY A 907 -23.73 -25.70 -32.28
C GLY A 907 -23.13 -27.00 -31.73
N ILE A 908 -21.82 -27.22 -31.86
CA ILE A 908 -21.12 -28.40 -31.32
C ILE A 908 -20.91 -28.20 -29.82
N GLU A 909 -21.18 -29.23 -29.03
CA GLU A 909 -20.83 -29.27 -27.62
C GLU A 909 -19.39 -29.73 -27.45
N SER A 910 -18.61 -28.99 -26.65
CA SER A 910 -17.21 -29.30 -26.35
C SER A 910 -16.96 -29.15 -24.85
N LYS A 911 -16.02 -29.93 -24.35
CA LYS A 911 -15.56 -29.87 -22.96
C LYS A 911 -14.30 -29.03 -22.87
N VAL A 912 -14.17 -28.26 -21.81
CA VAL A 912 -12.96 -27.49 -21.50
C VAL A 912 -12.68 -27.59 -20.02
N LYS A 913 -11.40 -27.67 -19.66
CA LYS A 913 -10.98 -27.62 -18.26
C LYS A 913 -10.57 -26.20 -17.89
N TRP A 914 -10.90 -25.81 -16.67
CA TRP A 914 -10.39 -24.62 -16.02
C TRP A 914 -9.65 -25.03 -14.76
N TYR A 915 -8.43 -24.53 -14.59
CA TYR A 915 -7.58 -24.82 -13.44
C TYR A 915 -7.47 -23.57 -12.57
N GLN A 916 -7.69 -23.73 -11.27
CA GLN A 916 -7.43 -22.68 -10.28
C GLN A 916 -5.99 -22.83 -9.78
N PHE A 917 -5.17 -21.83 -10.05
CA PHE A 917 -3.82 -21.72 -9.51
C PHE A 917 -3.83 -20.82 -8.28
N LYS A 918 -3.18 -21.25 -7.21
CA LYS A 918 -3.01 -20.47 -5.98
C LYS A 918 -1.55 -20.58 -5.52
N ILE A 919 -0.76 -19.55 -5.81
CA ILE A 919 0.69 -19.52 -5.55
C ILE A 919 0.91 -18.72 -4.25
N PRO A 920 1.38 -19.33 -3.16
CA PRO A 920 1.75 -18.60 -1.95
C PRO A 920 2.91 -17.64 -2.23
N ILE A 921 2.79 -16.37 -1.83
CA ILE A 921 3.86 -15.39 -2.04
C ILE A 921 5.14 -15.74 -1.25
N THR A 922 5.02 -16.55 -0.21
CA THR A 922 6.18 -17.00 0.57
C THR A 922 6.94 -18.16 -0.08
N ASP A 923 6.33 -18.87 -1.04
CA ASP A 923 6.92 -20.03 -1.74
C ASP A 923 7.60 -19.63 -3.07
N TYR A 924 8.53 -18.68 -2.99
CA TYR A 924 9.33 -18.25 -4.13
C TYR A 924 10.50 -19.21 -4.38
N GLN A 925 10.83 -19.49 -5.64
CA GLN A 925 11.96 -20.38 -5.94
C GLN A 925 13.31 -19.64 -5.95
N ARG A 926 13.28 -18.32 -6.13
CA ARG A 926 14.50 -17.50 -6.20
C ARG A 926 14.25 -16.07 -5.73
N THR A 927 15.25 -15.52 -5.04
CA THR A 927 15.39 -14.08 -4.80
C THR A 927 16.44 -13.50 -5.75
N VAL A 928 16.13 -12.35 -6.34
CA VAL A 928 17.05 -11.58 -7.18
C VAL A 928 17.21 -10.20 -6.56
N GLY A 929 18.42 -9.66 -6.56
CA GLY A 929 18.70 -8.33 -6.01
C GLY A 929 18.70 -8.28 -4.49
N VAL A 930 18.41 -7.10 -3.93
CA VAL A 930 18.55 -6.79 -2.50
C VAL A 930 17.18 -6.65 -1.83
N ILE A 931 16.36 -7.69 -1.94
CA ILE A 931 15.02 -7.78 -1.31
C ILE A 931 15.05 -8.75 -0.12
N SER A 932 14.34 -8.42 0.96
CA SER A 932 14.33 -9.22 2.19
C SER A 932 12.97 -9.50 2.80
N ASP A 933 11.97 -8.72 2.43
CA ASP A 933 10.62 -8.73 2.97
C ASP A 933 9.63 -8.32 1.87
N PHE A 934 8.34 -8.28 2.19
CA PHE A 934 7.28 -7.92 1.26
C PHE A 934 6.71 -6.52 1.51
N LYS A 935 7.48 -5.61 2.12
CA LYS A 935 7.00 -4.24 2.39
C LYS A 935 6.99 -3.33 1.17
N SER A 936 7.86 -3.59 0.19
CA SER A 936 8.07 -2.71 -0.96
C SER A 936 7.98 -3.49 -2.27
N ILE A 937 6.78 -3.97 -2.58
CA ILE A 937 6.47 -4.66 -3.84
C ILE A 937 5.81 -3.66 -4.80
N ARG A 938 6.59 -3.07 -5.70
CA ARG A 938 6.10 -2.01 -6.61
C ARG A 938 5.55 -2.53 -7.94
N PHE A 939 6.08 -3.64 -8.43
CA PHE A 939 5.78 -4.14 -9.76
C PHE A 939 5.53 -5.65 -9.78
N MET A 940 4.73 -6.07 -10.75
CA MET A 940 4.58 -7.46 -11.16
C MET A 940 5.01 -7.60 -12.62
N ARG A 941 5.90 -8.56 -12.92
CA ARG A 941 6.26 -8.96 -14.30
C ARG A 941 5.83 -10.40 -14.52
N MET A 942 5.09 -10.65 -15.59
CA MET A 942 4.72 -11.98 -16.05
C MET A 942 5.44 -12.26 -17.36
N PHE A 943 6.16 -13.38 -17.47
CA PHE A 943 6.84 -13.73 -18.72
C PHE A 943 6.82 -15.24 -19.00
N LEU A 944 6.89 -15.58 -20.28
CA LEU A 944 6.93 -16.94 -20.79
C LEU A 944 8.31 -17.25 -21.38
N LYS A 945 8.80 -18.47 -21.19
CA LYS A 945 10.05 -19.00 -21.77
C LYS A 945 9.93 -20.52 -21.94
N ASN A 946 10.84 -21.14 -22.70
CA ASN A 946 10.89 -22.59 -22.92
C ASN A 946 9.72 -23.18 -23.72
N PHE A 947 9.06 -22.37 -24.57
CA PHE A 947 8.04 -22.85 -25.51
C PHE A 947 8.65 -23.09 -26.90
N THR A 948 8.21 -24.15 -27.57
CA THR A 948 8.53 -24.41 -28.99
C THR A 948 7.47 -23.84 -29.92
N ASP A 949 6.21 -23.95 -29.52
CA ASP A 949 5.04 -23.65 -30.33
C ASP A 949 4.24 -22.49 -29.71
N PRO A 950 3.40 -21.78 -30.50
CA PRO A 950 2.55 -20.73 -29.98
C PRO A 950 1.53 -21.22 -28.95
N ILE A 951 1.29 -20.41 -27.91
CA ILE A 951 0.38 -20.74 -26.82
C ILE A 951 -0.55 -19.56 -26.50
N VAL A 952 -1.82 -19.84 -26.20
CA VAL A 952 -2.81 -18.84 -25.78
C VAL A 952 -3.33 -19.17 -24.39
N MET A 953 -2.99 -18.33 -23.42
CA MET A 953 -3.49 -18.42 -22.05
C MET A 953 -4.71 -17.53 -21.89
N ARG A 954 -5.81 -18.09 -21.37
CA ARG A 954 -7.02 -17.32 -21.05
C ARG A 954 -7.21 -17.28 -19.55
N LEU A 955 -7.01 -16.11 -18.95
CA LEU A 955 -7.17 -15.89 -17.51
C LEU A 955 -8.56 -15.31 -17.25
N ALA A 956 -9.43 -16.11 -16.61
CA ALA A 956 -10.75 -15.65 -16.19
C ALA A 956 -10.67 -14.74 -14.97
N GLU A 957 -9.70 -14.98 -14.11
CA GLU A 957 -9.33 -14.16 -12.96
C GLU A 957 -7.81 -14.13 -12.85
N LEU A 958 -7.25 -13.02 -12.35
CA LEU A 958 -5.85 -12.89 -11.98
C LEU A 958 -5.79 -11.87 -10.85
N ASN A 959 -5.62 -12.36 -9.63
CA ASN A 959 -5.81 -11.57 -8.41
C ASN A 959 -4.59 -11.70 -7.49
N LEU A 960 -4.28 -10.62 -6.77
CA LEU A 960 -3.55 -10.72 -5.51
C LEU A 960 -4.57 -10.89 -4.39
N VAL A 961 -4.53 -12.00 -3.68
CA VAL A 961 -5.51 -12.30 -2.63
C VAL A 961 -4.98 -11.84 -1.28
N ARG A 962 -5.67 -10.86 -0.69
CA ARG A 962 -5.51 -10.46 0.69
C ARG A 962 -6.29 -11.41 1.59
N ALA A 963 -5.69 -11.86 2.68
CA ALA A 963 -6.40 -12.57 3.74
C ALA A 963 -6.66 -11.63 4.92
N GLU A 964 -7.74 -11.82 5.66
CA GLU A 964 -7.91 -11.15 6.97
C GLU A 964 -7.15 -11.91 8.07
N TRP A 965 -7.08 -13.23 7.94
CA TRP A 965 -6.39 -14.09 8.88
C TRP A 965 -4.90 -14.24 8.56
N ARG A 966 -4.08 -14.35 9.60
CA ARG A 966 -2.62 -14.45 9.51
C ARG A 966 -2.14 -15.75 10.11
N LYS A 967 -1.14 -16.36 9.48
CA LYS A 967 -0.46 -17.53 10.04
C LYS A 967 0.36 -17.11 11.26
N TYR A 968 0.14 -17.79 12.37
CA TYR A 968 0.99 -17.68 13.54
C TYR A 968 2.23 -18.54 13.33
N ASN A 969 3.38 -17.89 13.09
CA ASN A 969 4.65 -18.56 12.75
C ASN A 969 5.52 -18.88 13.97
N ILE A 970 5.04 -18.59 15.19
CA ILE A 970 5.79 -18.83 16.43
C ILE A 970 5.38 -20.20 16.98
N THR A 971 6.31 -20.86 17.68
CA THR A 971 6.08 -22.15 18.33
C THR A 971 5.04 -22.03 19.45
N PHE A 972 4.08 -22.96 19.50
CA PHE A 972 3.13 -23.10 20.62
C PHE A 972 3.75 -23.84 21.82
N MET A 973 4.89 -24.51 21.63
CA MET A 973 5.59 -25.28 22.64
C MET A 973 6.55 -24.38 23.40
N GLU A 974 6.07 -23.36 24.12
CA GLU A 974 6.94 -22.65 25.06
C GLU A 974 6.21 -22.02 26.25
N GLY A 975 5.72 -22.87 27.13
CA GLY A 975 5.82 -22.62 28.56
C GLY A 975 7.23 -22.94 29.08
N GLY A 976 8.27 -22.28 28.57
CA GLY A 976 9.64 -22.40 29.10
C GLY A 976 10.77 -22.34 28.09
N GLU A 977 11.47 -21.20 28.06
CA GLU A 977 12.88 -20.98 27.69
C GLU A 977 13.49 -21.94 26.65
N ARG A 978 13.50 -21.56 25.35
CA ARG A 978 14.70 -21.62 24.47
C ARG A 978 14.43 -21.16 23.02
N ILE A 979 14.81 -19.92 22.70
CA ILE A 979 15.10 -19.53 21.31
C ILE A 979 16.58 -19.80 21.04
N THR A 980 16.89 -20.66 20.06
CA THR A 980 18.06 -20.56 19.12
C THR A 980 18.21 -21.74 18.16
N ILE A 981 17.20 -22.60 17.98
CA ILE A 981 17.22 -23.57 16.88
C ILE A 981 15.86 -23.46 16.16
N PRO A 982 15.80 -23.03 14.89
CA PRO A 982 14.64 -23.35 14.06
C PRO A 982 14.58 -24.88 14.02
N GLU A 983 13.55 -25.49 14.60
CA GLU A 983 13.32 -26.91 14.29
C GLU A 983 13.10 -27.07 12.78
N PRO A 984 13.42 -28.26 12.22
CA PRO A 984 13.20 -28.53 10.81
C PRO A 984 11.76 -28.20 10.41
N GLU A 985 11.55 -27.73 9.19
CA GLU A 985 10.22 -27.56 8.58
C GLU A 985 9.55 -28.93 8.42
N ASP A 986 9.10 -29.56 9.50
CA ASP A 986 8.39 -30.84 9.43
C ASP A 986 6.88 -30.58 9.28
N GLY A 987 6.52 -29.72 8.33
CA GLY A 987 5.14 -29.56 7.85
C GLY A 987 4.79 -28.21 7.24
N THR A 988 4.08 -28.22 6.11
CA THR A 988 3.54 -26.99 5.51
C THR A 988 2.17 -26.68 6.13
N PHE A 989 1.94 -25.40 6.45
CA PHE A 989 0.66 -24.91 6.96
C PHE A 989 0.19 -23.76 6.10
N GLU A 990 -0.94 -23.96 5.43
CA GLU A 990 -1.60 -23.03 4.51
C GLU A 990 -2.97 -22.62 5.10
N ILE A 991 -3.29 -21.34 5.01
CA ILE A 991 -4.60 -20.79 5.37
C ILE A 991 -5.26 -20.29 4.09
N SER A 992 -6.41 -20.84 3.73
CA SER A 992 -7.20 -20.29 2.63
C SER A 992 -8.67 -20.18 3.03
N SER A 993 -9.52 -19.71 2.13
CA SER A 993 -10.96 -19.87 2.23
C SER A 993 -11.49 -20.91 1.25
N VAL A 994 -12.71 -21.37 1.50
CA VAL A 994 -13.57 -22.05 0.54
C VAL A 994 -14.92 -21.38 0.54
N SER A 995 -15.52 -21.25 -0.64
CA SER A 995 -16.82 -20.61 -0.82
C SER A 995 -17.82 -21.51 -1.52
N ILE A 996 -19.12 -21.22 -1.37
CA ILE A 996 -20.18 -21.93 -2.09
C ILE A 996 -20.23 -21.52 -3.57
N GLU A 997 -19.79 -20.30 -3.89
CA GLU A 997 -19.72 -19.81 -5.27
C GLU A 997 -18.54 -20.43 -6.05
N ASP A 998 -17.37 -20.57 -5.43
CA ASP A 998 -16.14 -20.99 -6.12
C ASP A 998 -15.82 -22.47 -5.96
N ASN A 999 -16.11 -23.07 -4.79
CA ASN A 999 -15.62 -24.41 -4.43
C ASN A 999 -16.72 -25.47 -4.24
N ALA A 1000 -17.93 -25.23 -4.74
CA ALA A 1000 -19.01 -26.22 -4.69
C ALA A 1000 -18.78 -27.46 -5.57
N GLY A 1001 -17.87 -27.37 -6.55
CA GLY A 1001 -17.47 -28.50 -7.41
C GLY A 1001 -16.21 -29.23 -6.97
N LYS A 1002 -15.52 -28.74 -5.93
CA LYS A 1002 -14.18 -29.16 -5.52
C LYS A 1002 -14.10 -30.65 -5.18
N GLN A 1003 -13.00 -31.30 -5.59
CA GLN A 1003 -12.68 -32.70 -5.25
C GLN A 1003 -11.46 -32.75 -4.31
N PRO A 1004 -11.40 -33.65 -3.31
CA PRO A 1004 -12.34 -34.74 -3.02
C PRO A 1004 -13.56 -34.34 -2.18
N VAL A 1005 -13.54 -33.17 -1.53
CA VAL A 1005 -14.63 -32.67 -0.69
C VAL A 1005 -15.09 -31.34 -1.25
N ASN A 1006 -16.36 -31.29 -1.65
CA ASN A 1006 -17.00 -30.06 -2.11
C ASN A 1006 -17.53 -29.25 -0.92
N TYR A 1007 -17.53 -27.92 -1.06
CA TYR A 1007 -18.13 -27.06 -0.05
C TYR A 1007 -19.66 -27.07 -0.16
N VAL A 1008 -20.33 -27.25 0.97
CA VAL A 1008 -21.79 -27.22 1.11
C VAL A 1008 -22.16 -26.41 2.34
N LEU A 1009 -23.31 -25.74 2.29
CA LEU A 1009 -23.79 -24.92 3.41
C LEU A 1009 -23.91 -25.76 4.70
N PRO A 1010 -23.37 -25.29 5.83
CA PRO A 1010 -23.53 -25.96 7.11
C PRO A 1010 -25.01 -26.12 7.51
N PRO A 1011 -25.40 -27.24 8.16
CA PRO A 1011 -26.78 -27.44 8.57
C PRO A 1011 -27.31 -26.33 9.49
N GLY A 1012 -28.47 -25.76 9.15
CA GLY A 1012 -29.11 -24.70 9.95
C GLY A 1012 -28.71 -23.27 9.56
N PHE A 1013 -27.88 -23.11 8.54
CA PHE A 1013 -27.51 -21.82 7.94
C PHE A 1013 -28.08 -21.71 6.53
N ASP A 1014 -28.60 -20.54 6.19
CA ASP A 1014 -29.06 -20.18 4.86
C ASP A 1014 -28.21 -19.02 4.33
N ARG A 1015 -27.99 -18.97 3.02
CA ARG A 1015 -27.29 -17.84 2.38
C ARG A 1015 -28.02 -16.54 2.69
N VAL A 1016 -27.25 -15.51 3.02
CA VAL A 1016 -27.80 -14.17 3.28
C VAL A 1016 -28.39 -13.61 2.00
N VAL A 1017 -29.61 -13.08 2.07
CA VAL A 1017 -30.22 -12.35 0.95
C VAL A 1017 -29.79 -10.91 1.01
N ASP A 1018 -29.30 -10.39 -0.11
CA ASP A 1018 -28.90 -8.99 -0.25
C ASP A 1018 -30.12 -8.06 -0.14
N PRO A 1019 -30.21 -7.23 0.91
CA PRO A 1019 -31.34 -6.34 1.13
C PRO A 1019 -31.24 -5.03 0.33
N GLN A 1020 -30.10 -4.75 -0.32
CA GLN A 1020 -29.87 -3.53 -1.08
C GLN A 1020 -30.39 -3.64 -2.53
N ASN A 1021 -30.53 -4.87 -3.03
CA ASN A 1021 -31.00 -5.12 -4.38
C ASN A 1021 -32.53 -5.29 -4.44
N PRO A 1022 -33.21 -4.74 -5.47
CA PRO A 1022 -34.65 -4.90 -5.64
C PRO A 1022 -35.06 -6.33 -6.02
N GLN A 1023 -34.11 -7.15 -6.49
CA GLN A 1023 -34.25 -8.58 -6.73
C GLN A 1023 -33.63 -9.36 -5.59
N LEU A 1024 -34.26 -10.48 -5.20
CA LEU A 1024 -33.71 -11.39 -4.20
C LEU A 1024 -32.46 -12.05 -4.80
N ARG A 1025 -31.29 -11.68 -4.27
CA ARG A 1025 -30.00 -12.28 -4.61
C ARG A 1025 -29.39 -12.86 -3.33
N GLN A 1026 -28.91 -14.07 -3.39
CA GLN A 1026 -28.14 -14.67 -2.30
C GLN A 1026 -26.67 -14.22 -2.40
N LEU A 1027 -26.09 -13.83 -1.27
CA LEU A 1027 -24.67 -13.54 -1.11
C LEU A 1027 -23.89 -14.85 -1.01
N ASP A 1028 -22.59 -14.77 -1.24
CA ASP A 1028 -21.68 -15.89 -1.02
C ASP A 1028 -21.71 -16.36 0.45
N GLU A 1029 -21.22 -17.57 0.69
CA GLU A 1029 -21.00 -18.15 2.02
C GLU A 1029 -19.60 -18.75 2.04
N GLN A 1030 -18.73 -18.26 2.92
CA GLN A 1030 -17.34 -18.69 3.01
C GLN A 1030 -17.01 -19.43 4.31
N SER A 1031 -15.92 -20.20 4.27
CA SER A 1031 -15.33 -20.82 5.45
C SER A 1031 -13.81 -20.87 5.31
N MET A 1032 -13.11 -20.92 6.44
CA MET A 1032 -11.66 -21.06 6.46
C MET A 1032 -11.23 -22.50 6.23
N VAL A 1033 -10.21 -22.69 5.39
CA VAL A 1033 -9.47 -23.94 5.24
C VAL A 1033 -8.12 -23.79 5.92
N LEU A 1034 -7.87 -24.66 6.90
CA LEU A 1034 -6.57 -24.86 7.50
C LEU A 1034 -5.99 -26.15 6.94
N LYS A 1035 -5.03 -26.04 6.03
CA LYS A 1035 -4.41 -27.19 5.38
C LYS A 1035 -3.03 -27.41 6.00
N VAL A 1036 -2.84 -28.61 6.52
CA VAL A 1036 -1.60 -29.07 7.13
C VAL A 1036 -1.05 -30.21 6.28
N GLN A 1037 0.23 -30.16 5.92
CA GLN A 1037 0.93 -31.28 5.31
C GLN A 1037 2.10 -31.66 6.21
N ASP A 1038 2.40 -32.96 6.29
CA ASP A 1038 3.58 -33.51 6.96
C ASP A 1038 3.77 -33.13 8.43
N LEU A 1039 2.71 -32.77 9.17
CA LEU A 1039 2.76 -32.44 10.59
C LEU A 1039 3.46 -33.53 11.42
N ALA A 1040 4.59 -33.17 12.04
CA ALA A 1040 5.39 -34.05 12.91
C ALA A 1040 4.67 -34.56 14.17
#